data_AF-A0A7Y9E1M2-F1
#
_entry.id   AF-A0A7Y9E1M2-F1
#
_cell.length_a   1.000
_cell.length_b   1.000
_cell.length_c   1.000
_cell.angle_alpha   90.00
_cell.angle_beta   90.00
_cell.angle_gamma   90.00
#
_symmetry.space_group_name_H-M   'P 1'
#
loop_
_entity.id
_entity.type
_entity.pdbx_description
1 polymer ?
#
loop_
_entity_poly.entity_id
_entity_poly.type
_entity_poly.pdbx_seq_one_letter_code
_entity_poly.pdbx_strand_id
1 'polypeptide(L)'
;MRAFLVAVLAGLLVLTGCSSSPPPVVGQAPTTATRPQPQLEPDPTQLRIGVDDLGIGFNPHRLADLTPTSRTMASLVLPSAFRVGPDGVRRPDTTVVTSARVSATRPYTVSYEIAPAAAWSDNAPIAAEDFVYLWQQMRSQPGVVEAAGYRAISDVRSRAGGKAVDVVFDRPYPAWPTLFDHLLPAHLLKDAPGSWGGALQDSIPVSGGPYAVRLVDRIRGQVTLVRNSVYWGTPAVSDQIVLQAADHASLIDRVRTGDVQSTQFRADGADLAALTALAGAPPGPAGALAVRAVPEAQLVELALRSDDGPLADPRVRRAVVSLLDRDALITVGADGGPASTLRADAFASAPSRPGYRPTITADAPARAPDRAAATRLLAQAGYLLGSDGRWTRDGAPLRLRLSAPAQVAPFGRLLGTLAAQLNAAGIGTTVVADAGANPFPPGRGPIPSDTPSVVATPSVPGPLTSSAVPGTTTTSPAPSPTTTTTTTPTETTTSVPPIPKSPSDMAVADVTVLALPVGADPIAGLDSVVGCPGRQAPTTSGVSPAVPRTTTATAPATTSPESPPTTTNAAPTSTPQAPTTTTAAPLAAQGTPEASEALSVTGFCDPTLQSILDGASSGSIDEDTALALVEPMLWRAAPVVPLFQAATTLVAPEARTDVVVPPFGVSPFASADRWAPPARQGQANGDANN
;
A
#
# COMPACT_ATOMS: atom_id res chain seq x y z
N MET A 1 -51.04 -11.19 -24.50
CA MET A 1 -52.38 -11.81 -24.31
C MET A 1 -52.15 -13.32 -24.24
N ARG A 2 -52.03 -13.91 -23.04
CA ARG A 2 -53.11 -14.47 -22.20
C ARG A 2 -53.93 -15.59 -22.89
N ALA A 3 -53.58 -16.83 -22.59
CA ALA A 3 -54.47 -17.99 -22.49
C ALA A 3 -53.90 -18.92 -21.40
N PHE A 4 -54.73 -19.46 -20.50
CA PHE A 4 -54.32 -20.06 -19.22
C PHE A 4 -55.47 -20.97 -18.70
N LEU A 5 -55.14 -21.96 -17.84
CA LEU A 5 -56.01 -22.94 -17.14
C LEU A 5 -56.60 -24.09 -18.00
N VAL A 6 -56.62 -25.39 -17.63
CA VAL A 6 -56.49 -26.21 -16.37
C VAL A 6 -57.84 -26.69 -15.77
N ALA A 7 -57.86 -27.97 -15.31
CA ALA A 7 -58.75 -28.63 -14.31
C ALA A 7 -59.74 -29.71 -14.85
N VAL A 8 -60.12 -30.81 -14.15
CA VAL A 8 -59.62 -31.51 -12.92
C VAL A 8 -60.23 -32.96 -12.81
N LEU A 9 -59.58 -33.82 -11.99
CA LEU A 9 -59.86 -35.18 -11.47
C LEU A 9 -61.24 -35.91 -11.61
N ALA A 10 -61.16 -37.22 -11.92
CA ALA A 10 -61.78 -38.38 -11.24
C ALA A 10 -61.14 -39.71 -11.77
N GLY A 11 -61.23 -40.91 -11.17
CA GLY A 11 -61.68 -41.35 -9.83
C GLY A 11 -61.83 -42.90 -9.68
N LEU A 12 -61.63 -43.44 -8.45
CA LEU A 12 -61.91 -44.83 -7.98
C LEU A 12 -61.08 -46.05 -8.47
N LEU A 13 -61.31 -47.18 -7.79
CA LEU A 13 -60.41 -48.34 -7.60
C LEU A 13 -61.21 -49.68 -7.66
N VAL A 14 -60.49 -50.82 -7.65
CA VAL A 14 -60.92 -52.22 -7.38
C VAL A 14 -61.61 -53.03 -8.51
N LEU A 15 -60.96 -54.10 -9.01
CA LEU A 15 -61.37 -55.53 -8.81
C LEU A 15 -60.53 -56.56 -9.62
N THR A 16 -59.85 -57.43 -8.86
CA THR A 16 -59.54 -58.88 -9.06
C THR A 16 -59.25 -59.49 -10.44
N GLY A 17 -58.14 -60.23 -10.55
CA GLY A 17 -57.85 -61.17 -11.65
C GLY A 17 -56.62 -62.07 -11.46
N CYS A 18 -56.72 -63.12 -10.63
CA CYS A 18 -55.85 -64.31 -10.70
C CYS A 18 -56.37 -65.24 -11.83
N SER A 19 -55.65 -66.14 -12.50
CA SER A 19 -54.25 -66.61 -12.44
C SER A 19 -53.89 -67.41 -13.72
N SER A 20 -52.61 -67.58 -14.05
CA SER A 20 -52.01 -68.85 -14.50
C SER A 20 -50.51 -68.68 -14.80
N SER A 21 -49.68 -69.59 -14.30
CA SER A 21 -48.21 -69.50 -14.36
C SER A 21 -47.61 -70.60 -15.24
N PRO A 22 -46.65 -70.28 -16.14
CA PRO A 22 -45.71 -71.26 -16.69
C PRO A 22 -44.50 -71.54 -15.76
N PRO A 23 -43.82 -72.69 -15.90
CA PRO A 23 -42.71 -73.14 -15.04
C PRO A 23 -41.36 -72.41 -15.29
N PRO A 24 -40.34 -72.59 -14.43
CA PRO A 24 -39.25 -71.62 -14.28
C PRO A 24 -38.12 -71.76 -15.31
N VAL A 25 -37.54 -70.61 -15.68
CA VAL A 25 -36.26 -70.54 -16.40
C VAL A 25 -35.15 -70.28 -15.38
N VAL A 26 -34.05 -71.04 -15.48
CA VAL A 26 -32.89 -70.94 -14.60
C VAL A 26 -32.24 -69.56 -14.71
N GLY A 27 -32.15 -68.83 -13.60
CA GLY A 27 -31.61 -67.48 -13.58
C GLY A 27 -30.10 -67.45 -13.82
N GLN A 28 -29.68 -66.81 -14.91
CA GLN A 28 -28.36 -66.18 -14.96
C GLN A 28 -28.47 -64.86 -14.17
N ALA A 29 -27.68 -64.73 -13.10
CA ALA A 29 -27.62 -63.49 -12.35
C ALA A 29 -27.12 -62.35 -13.27
N PRO A 30 -27.73 -61.15 -13.24
CA PRO A 30 -27.17 -60.01 -13.94
C PRO A 30 -25.77 -59.74 -13.37
N THR A 31 -24.75 -59.80 -14.23
CA THR A 31 -23.42 -59.36 -13.84
C THR A 31 -23.50 -57.84 -13.65
N THR A 32 -23.64 -57.40 -12.40
CA THR A 32 -23.54 -55.98 -12.05
C THR A 32 -22.12 -55.53 -12.32
N ALA A 33 -21.89 -55.07 -13.56
CA ALA A 33 -20.69 -54.35 -13.91
C ALA A 33 -20.71 -53.04 -13.11
N THR A 34 -19.99 -53.01 -11.99
CA THR A 34 -19.76 -51.80 -11.20
C THR A 34 -19.08 -50.79 -12.12
N ARG A 35 -19.87 -49.87 -12.70
CA ARG A 35 -19.34 -48.64 -13.28
C ARG A 35 -18.49 -48.01 -12.16
N PRO A 36 -17.20 -47.69 -12.40
CA PRO A 36 -16.42 -46.94 -11.43
C PRO A 36 -17.22 -45.69 -11.07
N GLN A 37 -17.59 -45.57 -9.79
CA GLN A 37 -18.06 -44.28 -9.29
C GLN A 37 -16.92 -43.29 -9.56
N PRO A 38 -17.21 -42.06 -10.02
CA PRO A 38 -16.19 -41.02 -10.00
C PRO A 38 -15.65 -40.97 -8.57
N GLN A 39 -14.37 -41.28 -8.38
CA GLN A 39 -13.72 -40.98 -7.11
C GLN A 39 -13.85 -39.47 -6.96
N LEU A 40 -14.62 -39.04 -5.98
CA LEU A 40 -14.68 -37.64 -5.61
C LEU A 40 -13.24 -37.25 -5.27
N GLU A 41 -12.65 -36.33 -6.03
CA GLU A 41 -11.33 -35.82 -5.68
C GLU A 41 -11.39 -35.31 -4.24
N PRO A 42 -10.42 -35.68 -3.38
CA PRO A 42 -10.46 -35.23 -1.99
C PRO A 42 -10.44 -33.70 -1.97
N ASP A 43 -11.27 -33.11 -1.09
CA ASP A 43 -11.39 -31.66 -1.00
C ASP A 43 -10.00 -31.01 -0.86
N PRO A 44 -9.70 -29.96 -1.65
CA PRO A 44 -8.38 -29.35 -1.71
C PRO A 44 -7.98 -28.80 -0.35
N THR A 45 -6.73 -29.06 0.05
CA THR A 45 -6.22 -28.59 1.34
C THR A 45 -6.20 -27.06 1.37
N GLN A 46 -6.81 -26.47 2.41
CA GLN A 46 -7.07 -25.04 2.46
C GLN A 46 -6.60 -24.41 3.77
N LEU A 47 -5.95 -23.26 3.66
CA LEU A 47 -5.74 -22.31 4.75
C LEU A 47 -6.78 -21.19 4.64
N ARG A 48 -7.42 -20.83 5.74
CA ARG A 48 -8.37 -19.71 5.85
C ARG A 48 -7.82 -18.65 6.81
N ILE A 49 -7.66 -17.43 6.31
CA ILE A 49 -7.10 -16.28 7.03
C ILE A 49 -8.13 -15.16 7.02
N GLY A 50 -8.48 -14.63 8.19
CA GLY A 50 -9.35 -13.46 8.31
C GLY A 50 -8.57 -12.15 8.20
N VAL A 51 -9.15 -11.15 7.51
CA VAL A 51 -8.59 -9.80 7.37
C VAL A 51 -9.66 -8.74 7.66
N ASP A 52 -9.29 -7.50 7.96
CA ASP A 52 -10.23 -6.37 8.05
C ASP A 52 -10.81 -6.02 6.67
N ASP A 53 -9.94 -5.82 5.68
CA ASP A 53 -10.34 -5.37 4.35
C ASP A 53 -9.58 -6.06 3.20
N LEU A 54 -10.15 -6.03 1.99
CA LEU A 54 -9.51 -6.54 0.76
C LEU A 54 -8.70 -5.48 -0.01
N GLY A 55 -8.68 -4.23 0.44
CA GLY A 55 -8.18 -3.08 -0.30
C GLY A 55 -9.04 -2.69 -1.50
N ILE A 56 -8.76 -1.50 -2.05
CA ILE A 56 -9.37 -1.01 -3.29
C ILE A 56 -8.68 -1.53 -4.55
N GLY A 57 -7.47 -2.09 -4.41
CA GLY A 57 -6.65 -2.65 -5.49
C GLY A 57 -5.50 -3.49 -4.95
N PHE A 58 -4.79 -4.16 -5.86
CA PHE A 58 -3.72 -5.12 -5.53
C PHE A 58 -2.36 -4.76 -6.17
N ASN A 59 -2.14 -3.52 -6.63
CA ASN A 59 -0.82 -3.09 -7.10
C ASN A 59 0.06 -2.71 -5.89
N PRO A 60 1.09 -3.50 -5.50
CA PRO A 60 1.89 -3.22 -4.30
C PRO A 60 2.73 -1.94 -4.41
N HIS A 61 2.82 -1.35 -5.61
CA HIS A 61 3.60 -0.16 -5.90
C HIS A 61 2.79 1.15 -5.84
N ARG A 62 1.48 1.09 -5.56
CA ARG A 62 0.61 2.27 -5.41
C ARG A 62 0.30 2.54 -3.95
N LEU A 63 0.46 3.79 -3.52
CA LEU A 63 0.11 4.22 -2.16
C LEU A 63 -1.36 3.93 -1.82
N ALA A 64 -2.25 4.10 -2.80
CA ALA A 64 -3.69 3.85 -2.69
C ALA A 64 -4.07 2.39 -2.41
N ASP A 65 -3.24 1.45 -2.88
CA ASP A 65 -3.49 0.01 -2.83
C ASP A 65 -2.72 -0.66 -1.67
N LEU A 66 -1.91 0.09 -0.91
CA LEU A 66 -0.96 -0.47 0.06
C LEU A 66 -1.62 -0.84 1.40
N THR A 67 -2.05 -2.10 1.51
CA THR A 67 -2.69 -2.68 2.70
C THR A 67 -1.98 -3.97 3.15
N PRO A 68 -2.21 -4.48 4.37
CA PRO A 68 -1.76 -5.81 4.79
C PRO A 68 -2.18 -6.92 3.82
N THR A 69 -3.42 -6.85 3.31
CA THR A 69 -3.97 -7.80 2.36
C THR A 69 -3.26 -7.74 1.00
N SER A 70 -3.03 -6.54 0.44
CA SER A 70 -2.32 -6.44 -0.85
C SER A 70 -0.83 -6.81 -0.75
N ARG A 71 -0.17 -6.51 0.39
CA ARG A 71 1.19 -7.03 0.68
C ARG A 71 1.22 -8.56 0.76
N THR A 72 0.24 -9.18 1.40
CA THR A 72 0.10 -10.64 1.48
C THR A 72 -0.09 -11.25 0.09
N MET A 73 -0.99 -10.67 -0.71
CA MET A 73 -1.20 -11.05 -2.11
C MET A 73 0.10 -10.96 -2.92
N ALA A 74 0.77 -9.80 -2.90
CA ALA A 74 2.01 -9.59 -3.62
C ALA A 74 3.11 -10.60 -3.22
N SER A 75 3.28 -10.87 -1.93
CA SER A 75 4.27 -11.83 -1.41
C SER A 75 4.08 -13.27 -1.89
N LEU A 76 2.83 -13.66 -2.16
CA LEU A 76 2.45 -15.04 -2.54
C LEU A 76 2.27 -15.24 -4.06
N VAL A 77 2.06 -14.16 -4.80
CA VAL A 77 1.59 -14.18 -6.20
C VAL A 77 2.58 -13.52 -7.17
N LEU A 78 3.40 -12.56 -6.73
CA LEU A 78 4.33 -11.81 -7.58
C LEU A 78 5.80 -12.20 -7.30
N PRO A 79 6.67 -12.27 -8.33
CA PRO A 79 8.09 -12.55 -8.16
C PRO A 79 8.85 -11.27 -7.74
N SER A 80 9.87 -11.42 -6.91
CA SER A 80 10.76 -10.32 -6.48
C SER A 80 12.21 -10.69 -6.77
N ALA A 81 13.04 -9.72 -7.18
CA ALA A 81 14.49 -9.97 -7.33
C ALA A 81 15.18 -10.23 -5.98
N PHE A 82 14.64 -9.69 -4.90
CA PHE A 82 15.11 -9.89 -3.53
C PHE A 82 13.96 -10.28 -2.60
N ARG A 83 14.28 -10.98 -1.50
CA ARG A 83 13.35 -11.18 -0.37
C ARG A 83 14.04 -10.86 0.94
N VAL A 84 13.26 -10.43 1.92
CA VAL A 84 13.69 -10.26 3.31
C VAL A 84 13.65 -11.62 4.00
N GLY A 85 14.79 -12.09 4.52
CA GLY A 85 14.86 -13.33 5.29
C GLY A 85 14.26 -13.20 6.70
N PRO A 86 14.03 -14.29 7.43
CA PRO A 86 13.46 -14.25 8.80
C PRO A 86 14.28 -13.45 9.81
N ASP A 87 15.55 -13.20 9.51
CA ASP A 87 16.49 -12.35 10.25
C ASP A 87 16.40 -10.85 9.88
N GLY A 88 15.46 -10.47 9.01
CA GLY A 88 15.35 -9.12 8.45
C GLY A 88 16.38 -8.79 7.37
N VAL A 89 17.29 -9.71 7.04
CA VAL A 89 18.33 -9.45 6.04
C VAL A 89 17.82 -9.77 4.65
N ARG A 90 17.85 -8.76 3.78
CA ARG A 90 17.48 -8.83 2.37
C ARG A 90 18.52 -9.62 1.56
N ARG A 91 18.08 -10.59 0.78
CA ARG A 91 18.91 -11.50 -0.03
C ARG A 91 18.30 -11.71 -1.42
N PRO A 92 19.11 -12.00 -2.47
CA PRO A 92 18.56 -12.32 -3.78
C PRO A 92 17.62 -13.52 -3.70
N ASP A 93 16.48 -13.44 -4.37
CA ASP A 93 15.61 -14.59 -4.57
C ASP A 93 16.19 -15.46 -5.68
N THR A 94 16.88 -16.54 -5.31
CA THR A 94 17.51 -17.45 -6.28
C THR A 94 16.53 -18.22 -7.15
N THR A 95 15.22 -18.17 -6.85
CA THR A 95 14.18 -18.65 -7.77
C THR A 95 13.97 -17.67 -8.93
N VAL A 96 14.10 -16.36 -8.70
CA VAL A 96 13.87 -15.32 -9.74
C VAL A 96 15.18 -14.90 -10.40
N VAL A 97 16.24 -14.64 -9.62
CA VAL A 97 17.56 -14.20 -10.10
C VAL A 97 18.69 -15.09 -9.56
N THR A 98 19.40 -15.76 -10.46
CA THR A 98 20.53 -16.65 -10.11
C THR A 98 21.78 -15.87 -9.68
N SER A 99 21.88 -14.60 -10.10
CA SER A 99 22.89 -13.66 -9.64
C SER A 99 22.36 -12.23 -9.68
N ALA A 100 22.75 -11.40 -8.72
CA ALA A 100 22.54 -9.96 -8.73
C ALA A 100 23.77 -9.29 -8.11
N ARG A 101 24.46 -8.41 -8.85
CA ARG A 101 25.73 -7.80 -8.43
C ARG A 101 26.03 -6.49 -9.14
N VAL A 102 26.81 -5.61 -8.50
CA VAL A 102 27.45 -4.48 -9.18
C VAL A 102 28.46 -5.02 -10.19
N SER A 103 28.24 -4.76 -11.48
CA SER A 103 29.10 -5.18 -12.60
C SER A 103 30.11 -4.11 -13.02
N ALA A 104 29.78 -2.84 -12.81
CA ALA A 104 30.67 -1.70 -13.04
C ALA A 104 30.37 -0.58 -12.04
N THR A 105 31.39 0.22 -11.70
CA THR A 105 31.25 1.41 -10.82
C THR A 105 31.19 2.72 -11.61
N ARG A 106 31.54 2.71 -12.91
CA ARG A 106 31.48 3.87 -13.81
C ARG A 106 31.11 3.43 -15.25
N PRO A 107 29.89 3.70 -15.74
CA PRO A 107 28.73 4.13 -14.95
C PRO A 107 28.39 3.06 -13.90
N TYR A 108 27.76 3.47 -12.79
CA TYR A 108 27.39 2.51 -11.74
C TYR A 108 26.29 1.59 -12.29
N THR A 109 26.60 0.30 -12.38
CA THR A 109 25.78 -0.68 -13.10
C THR A 109 25.59 -1.92 -12.24
N VAL A 110 24.34 -2.36 -12.10
CA VAL A 110 23.96 -3.60 -11.44
C VAL A 110 23.46 -4.58 -12.49
N SER A 111 24.05 -5.77 -12.51
CA SER A 111 23.70 -6.87 -13.38
C SER A 111 22.86 -7.90 -12.63
N TYR A 112 21.70 -8.24 -13.18
CA TYR A 112 20.82 -9.32 -12.75
C TYR A 112 20.81 -10.43 -13.80
N GLU A 113 20.97 -11.68 -13.38
CA GLU A 113 20.91 -12.86 -14.25
C GLU A 113 19.67 -13.68 -13.87
N ILE A 114 18.60 -13.57 -14.66
CA ILE A 114 17.27 -14.12 -14.38
C ILE A 114 17.30 -15.64 -14.53
N ALA A 115 16.63 -16.36 -13.63
CA ALA A 115 16.53 -17.81 -13.71
C ALA A 115 15.88 -18.24 -15.05
N PRO A 116 16.48 -19.19 -15.80
CA PRO A 116 15.94 -19.65 -17.07
C PRO A 116 14.50 -20.19 -16.95
N ALA A 117 14.20 -20.87 -15.84
CA ALA A 117 12.89 -21.45 -15.55
C ALA A 117 11.84 -20.43 -15.05
N ALA A 118 12.22 -19.19 -14.75
CA ALA A 118 11.27 -18.18 -14.27
C ALA A 118 10.28 -17.76 -15.37
N ALA A 119 8.99 -17.98 -15.10
CA ALA A 119 7.90 -17.73 -16.03
C ALA A 119 6.61 -17.32 -15.30
N TRP A 120 5.81 -16.47 -15.92
CA TRP A 120 4.45 -16.13 -15.50
C TRP A 120 3.51 -17.35 -15.65
N SER A 121 2.38 -17.33 -14.95
CA SER A 121 1.42 -18.45 -14.92
C SER A 121 0.71 -18.73 -16.26
N ASP A 122 0.85 -17.85 -17.25
CA ASP A 122 0.44 -18.04 -18.64
C ASP A 122 1.55 -18.63 -19.53
N ASN A 123 2.70 -18.98 -18.94
CA ASN A 123 3.94 -19.46 -19.54
C ASN A 123 4.78 -18.40 -20.27
N ALA A 124 4.44 -17.11 -20.20
CA ALA A 124 5.35 -16.06 -20.66
C ALA A 124 6.63 -16.04 -19.79
N PRO A 125 7.85 -15.94 -20.35
CA PRO A 125 9.06 -15.90 -19.52
C PRO A 125 9.10 -14.61 -18.70
N ILE A 126 9.49 -14.70 -17.42
CA ILE A 126 9.90 -13.51 -16.66
C ILE A 126 11.23 -13.04 -17.25
N ALA A 127 11.30 -11.76 -17.63
CA ALA A 127 12.37 -11.24 -18.49
C ALA A 127 12.68 -9.76 -18.24
N ALA A 128 13.68 -9.23 -18.95
CA ALA A 128 14.14 -7.85 -18.86
C ALA A 128 13.01 -6.82 -19.08
N GLU A 129 12.02 -7.17 -19.88
CA GLU A 129 10.84 -6.36 -20.19
C GLU A 129 10.02 -6.04 -18.92
N ASP A 130 9.95 -6.96 -17.95
CA ASP A 130 9.26 -6.76 -16.66
C ASP A 130 10.03 -5.74 -15.77
N PHE A 131 11.36 -5.79 -15.80
CA PHE A 131 12.23 -4.82 -15.11
C PHE A 131 12.12 -3.43 -15.74
N VAL A 132 12.17 -3.35 -17.08
CA VAL A 132 12.02 -2.09 -17.83
C VAL A 132 10.65 -1.47 -17.59
N TYR A 133 9.58 -2.27 -17.64
CA TYR A 133 8.22 -1.82 -17.37
C TYR A 133 8.11 -1.24 -15.95
N LEU A 134 8.51 -1.99 -14.93
CA LEU A 134 8.40 -1.52 -13.55
C LEU A 134 9.20 -0.22 -13.34
N TRP A 135 10.46 -0.16 -13.79
CA TRP A 135 11.26 1.07 -13.71
C TRP A 135 10.57 2.29 -14.37
N GLN A 136 10.02 2.11 -15.56
CA GLN A 136 9.34 3.20 -16.27
C GLN A 136 8.11 3.70 -15.51
N GLN A 137 7.27 2.79 -15.00
CA GLN A 137 6.09 3.17 -14.21
C GLN A 137 6.48 3.86 -12.90
N MET A 138 7.42 3.30 -12.14
CA MET A 138 7.88 3.84 -10.85
C MET A 138 8.52 5.23 -10.95
N ARG A 139 8.97 5.65 -12.14
CA ARG A 139 9.52 6.99 -12.38
C ARG A 139 8.51 7.98 -12.94
N SER A 140 7.45 7.53 -13.62
CA SER A 140 6.52 8.41 -14.35
C SER A 140 5.16 8.58 -13.68
N GLN A 141 4.68 7.57 -12.96
CA GLN A 141 3.36 7.52 -12.38
C GLN A 141 3.30 8.28 -11.05
N PRO A 142 2.18 8.96 -10.75
CA PRO A 142 1.99 9.62 -9.47
C PRO A 142 1.60 8.61 -8.37
N GLY A 143 1.81 9.00 -7.10
CA GLY A 143 1.40 8.23 -5.92
C GLY A 143 2.00 6.82 -5.81
N VAL A 144 3.24 6.68 -6.28
CA VAL A 144 4.02 5.45 -6.24
C VAL A 144 4.79 5.28 -4.91
N VAL A 145 4.98 4.03 -4.50
CA VAL A 145 5.73 3.63 -3.29
C VAL A 145 7.24 3.65 -3.59
N GLU A 146 8.07 4.20 -2.71
CA GLU A 146 9.56 4.05 -2.74
C GLU A 146 10.26 4.37 -4.10
N ALA A 147 9.75 5.34 -4.85
CA ALA A 147 10.21 5.68 -6.19
C ALA A 147 11.66 6.22 -6.31
N ALA A 148 12.25 6.73 -5.22
CA ALA A 148 13.55 7.43 -5.24
C ALA A 148 14.67 6.67 -5.99
N GLY A 149 14.83 5.38 -5.70
CA GLY A 149 15.85 4.56 -6.35
C GLY A 149 15.58 4.33 -7.85
N TYR A 150 14.31 4.20 -8.25
CA TYR A 150 13.94 4.11 -9.67
C TYR A 150 14.17 5.43 -10.42
N ARG A 151 14.01 6.58 -9.76
CA ARG A 151 14.37 7.90 -10.32
C ARG A 151 15.88 8.06 -10.53
N ALA A 152 16.72 7.32 -9.81
CA ALA A 152 18.18 7.33 -9.97
C ALA A 152 18.71 6.38 -11.08
N ILE A 153 17.85 5.53 -11.65
CA ILE A 153 18.16 4.67 -12.80
C ILE A 153 18.06 5.50 -14.09
N SER A 154 19.14 5.51 -14.86
CA SER A 154 19.24 6.20 -16.16
C SER A 154 18.93 5.29 -17.34
N ASP A 155 19.27 4.00 -17.26
CA ASP A 155 19.06 3.02 -18.34
C ASP A 155 18.84 1.60 -17.79
N VAL A 156 18.07 0.78 -18.49
CA VAL A 156 17.82 -0.64 -18.16
C VAL A 156 17.94 -1.44 -19.45
N ARG A 157 18.99 -2.26 -19.54
CA ARG A 157 19.40 -2.95 -20.78
C ARG A 157 19.10 -4.44 -20.71
N SER A 158 18.40 -4.94 -21.72
CA SER A 158 18.21 -6.37 -21.94
C SER A 158 19.48 -7.01 -22.53
N ARG A 159 19.87 -8.16 -21.99
CA ARG A 159 20.94 -9.04 -22.48
C ARG A 159 20.43 -10.49 -22.52
N ALA A 160 21.21 -11.37 -23.17
CA ALA A 160 20.98 -12.82 -23.18
C ALA A 160 19.52 -13.23 -23.53
N GLY A 161 18.93 -12.57 -24.52
CA GLY A 161 17.54 -12.84 -24.94
C GLY A 161 16.48 -12.51 -23.88
N GLY A 162 16.70 -11.47 -23.08
CA GLY A 162 15.78 -11.07 -22.00
C GLY A 162 16.06 -11.74 -20.65
N LYS A 163 16.95 -12.74 -20.57
CA LYS A 163 17.29 -13.43 -19.31
C LYS A 163 18.43 -12.80 -18.51
N ALA A 164 18.96 -11.66 -18.96
CA ALA A 164 19.87 -10.85 -18.16
C ALA A 164 19.57 -9.36 -18.30
N VAL A 165 19.77 -8.59 -17.24
CA VAL A 165 19.41 -7.17 -17.14
C VAL A 165 20.58 -6.38 -16.56
N ASP A 166 21.04 -5.34 -17.25
CA ASP A 166 21.95 -4.36 -16.70
C ASP A 166 21.20 -3.06 -16.38
N VAL A 167 21.12 -2.73 -15.09
CA VAL A 167 20.50 -1.51 -14.57
C VAL A 167 21.59 -0.48 -14.32
N VAL A 168 21.56 0.63 -15.04
CA VAL A 168 22.55 1.71 -15.00
C VAL A 168 21.98 2.88 -14.20
N PHE A 169 22.78 3.43 -13.29
CA PHE A 169 22.41 4.55 -12.43
C PHE A 169 23.22 5.81 -12.78
N ASP A 170 22.62 6.99 -12.58
CA ASP A 170 23.29 8.30 -12.74
C ASP A 170 24.39 8.55 -11.69
N ARG A 171 24.38 7.77 -10.60
CA ARG A 171 25.28 7.86 -9.45
C ARG A 171 25.45 6.48 -8.81
N PRO A 172 26.44 6.26 -7.94
CA PRO A 172 26.40 5.14 -7.00
C PRO A 172 25.06 5.12 -6.25
N TYR A 173 24.48 3.93 -6.08
CA TYR A 173 23.24 3.74 -5.33
C TYR A 173 23.33 2.44 -4.53
N PRO A 174 23.88 2.45 -3.30
CA PRO A 174 24.11 1.23 -2.50
C PRO A 174 22.83 0.47 -2.15
N ALA A 175 21.70 1.17 -2.04
CA ALA A 175 20.38 0.61 -1.74
C ALA A 175 19.72 -0.15 -2.91
N TRP A 176 20.43 -0.40 -4.00
CA TRP A 176 19.91 -1.14 -5.17
C TRP A 176 19.22 -2.50 -4.87
N PRO A 177 19.50 -3.25 -3.79
CA PRO A 177 18.73 -4.45 -3.46
C PRO A 177 17.25 -4.21 -3.12
N THR A 178 16.84 -2.98 -2.77
CA THR A 178 15.43 -2.65 -2.50
C THR A 178 14.59 -2.52 -3.77
N LEU A 179 15.22 -2.54 -4.95
CA LEU A 179 14.56 -2.38 -6.24
C LEU A 179 14.18 -3.74 -6.85
N PHE A 180 13.15 -3.71 -7.69
CA PHE A 180 12.57 -4.87 -8.39
C PHE A 180 11.96 -5.93 -7.45
N ASP A 181 11.43 -5.50 -6.31
CA ASP A 181 10.43 -6.26 -5.55
C ASP A 181 9.10 -6.29 -6.31
N HIS A 182 8.36 -7.40 -6.20
CA HIS A 182 7.02 -7.59 -6.77
C HIS A 182 6.90 -7.11 -8.22
N LEU A 183 7.75 -7.66 -9.10
CA LEU A 183 7.69 -7.44 -10.54
C LEU A 183 6.28 -7.64 -11.07
N LEU A 184 5.95 -6.92 -12.14
CA LEU A 184 4.62 -6.93 -12.76
C LEU A 184 4.72 -7.42 -14.22
N PRO A 185 3.71 -8.17 -14.73
CA PRO A 185 3.75 -8.79 -16.05
C PRO A 185 3.62 -7.75 -17.18
N ALA A 186 4.75 -7.32 -17.73
CA ALA A 186 4.81 -6.22 -18.70
C ALA A 186 4.00 -6.50 -19.96
N HIS A 187 3.93 -7.77 -20.39
CA HIS A 187 3.21 -8.20 -21.60
C HIS A 187 1.70 -8.03 -21.51
N LEU A 188 1.11 -7.95 -20.31
CA LEU A 188 -0.30 -7.66 -20.11
C LEU A 188 -0.55 -6.21 -19.75
N LEU A 189 0.22 -5.64 -18.82
CA LEU A 189 -0.14 -4.35 -18.21
C LEU A 189 0.15 -3.13 -19.09
N LYS A 190 1.10 -3.24 -20.03
CA LYS A 190 1.46 -2.12 -20.93
C LYS A 190 0.30 -1.67 -21.83
N ASP A 191 -0.58 -2.60 -22.22
CA ASP A 191 -1.71 -2.38 -23.12
C ASP A 191 -3.07 -2.44 -22.39
N ALA A 192 -3.07 -2.56 -21.06
CA ALA A 192 -4.29 -2.80 -20.27
C ALA A 192 -5.17 -1.53 -20.10
N PRO A 193 -6.51 -1.64 -20.20
CA PRO A 193 -7.42 -0.57 -19.82
C PRO A 193 -7.18 -0.11 -18.37
N GLY A 194 -7.07 1.21 -18.17
CA GLY A 194 -6.72 1.80 -16.87
C GLY A 194 -5.24 1.70 -16.48
N SER A 195 -4.42 0.96 -17.24
CA SER A 195 -2.96 0.85 -17.09
C SER A 195 -2.52 0.70 -15.63
N TRP A 196 -1.47 1.40 -15.20
CA TRP A 196 -0.91 1.40 -13.84
C TRP A 196 -1.95 1.45 -12.71
N GLY A 197 -2.98 2.28 -12.87
CA GLY A 197 -3.97 2.58 -11.83
C GLY A 197 -5.17 1.63 -11.77
N GLY A 198 -5.50 0.96 -12.88
CA GLY A 198 -6.70 0.11 -12.98
C GLY A 198 -6.41 -1.38 -13.20
N ALA A 199 -5.29 -1.74 -13.84
CA ALA A 199 -5.08 -3.09 -14.34
C ALA A 199 -4.92 -4.18 -13.25
N LEU A 200 -4.65 -3.78 -12.00
CA LEU A 200 -4.60 -4.66 -10.82
C LEU A 200 -5.66 -4.30 -9.76
N GLN A 201 -6.71 -3.55 -10.15
CA GLN A 201 -7.74 -3.09 -9.22
C GLN A 201 -8.62 -4.25 -8.72
N ASP A 202 -9.07 -5.15 -9.61
CA ASP A 202 -9.99 -6.23 -9.23
C ASP A 202 -9.32 -7.60 -9.08
N SER A 203 -8.13 -7.82 -9.63
CA SER A 203 -7.37 -9.08 -9.49
C SER A 203 -5.91 -8.89 -9.92
N ILE A 204 -5.06 -9.89 -9.66
CA ILE A 204 -3.75 -10.04 -10.30
C ILE A 204 -3.92 -11.14 -11.38
N PRO A 205 -3.93 -10.82 -12.69
CA PRO A 205 -4.42 -11.73 -13.73
C PRO A 205 -3.46 -12.89 -14.06
N VAL A 206 -2.14 -12.69 -13.89
CA VAL A 206 -1.13 -13.75 -14.01
C VAL A 206 -0.11 -13.62 -12.88
N SER A 207 0.52 -14.73 -12.52
CA SER A 207 1.25 -14.87 -11.27
C SER A 207 2.64 -15.45 -11.51
N GLY A 208 3.64 -14.94 -10.80
CA GLY A 208 5.02 -15.44 -10.80
C GLY A 208 5.45 -15.98 -9.43
N GLY A 209 4.49 -16.26 -8.55
CA GLY A 209 4.70 -16.80 -7.21
C GLY A 209 4.21 -18.25 -7.05
N PRO A 210 4.38 -18.83 -5.85
CA PRO A 210 3.90 -20.19 -5.51
C PRO A 210 2.36 -20.33 -5.55
N TYR A 211 1.62 -19.23 -5.53
CA TYR A 211 0.17 -19.20 -5.73
C TYR A 211 -0.22 -18.32 -6.92
N ALA A 212 -1.40 -18.61 -7.48
CA ALA A 212 -2.09 -17.78 -8.45
C ALA A 212 -3.47 -17.36 -7.93
N VAL A 213 -3.98 -16.20 -8.37
CA VAL A 213 -5.31 -15.72 -7.97
C VAL A 213 -6.37 -16.47 -8.76
N ARG A 214 -7.25 -17.22 -8.08
CA ARG A 214 -8.42 -17.85 -8.72
C ARG A 214 -9.61 -16.90 -8.81
N LEU A 215 -9.89 -16.19 -7.72
CA LEU A 215 -11.08 -15.35 -7.60
C LEU A 215 -10.89 -14.26 -6.55
N VAL A 216 -11.30 -13.04 -6.89
CA VAL A 216 -11.61 -11.97 -5.94
C VAL A 216 -13.12 -11.76 -5.97
N ASP A 217 -13.79 -12.05 -4.87
CA ASP A 217 -15.22 -11.85 -4.68
C ASP A 217 -15.43 -10.74 -3.65
N ARG A 218 -15.54 -9.50 -4.14
CA ARG A 218 -15.78 -8.31 -3.32
C ARG A 218 -17.16 -8.32 -2.64
N ILE A 219 -18.13 -9.12 -3.12
CA ILE A 219 -19.47 -9.22 -2.52
C ILE A 219 -19.44 -10.13 -1.29
N ARG A 220 -18.68 -11.22 -1.35
CA ARG A 220 -18.47 -12.16 -0.22
C ARG A 220 -17.30 -11.77 0.68
N GLY A 221 -16.57 -10.71 0.35
CA GLY A 221 -15.35 -10.31 1.05
C GLY A 221 -14.25 -11.36 0.97
N GLN A 222 -14.12 -12.09 -0.15
CA GLN A 222 -13.24 -13.25 -0.24
C GLN A 222 -12.22 -13.14 -1.37
N VAL A 223 -10.95 -13.45 -1.10
CA VAL A 223 -9.97 -13.78 -2.15
C VAL A 223 -9.62 -15.25 -2.03
N THR A 224 -9.60 -15.99 -3.14
CA THR A 224 -9.02 -17.33 -3.17
C THR A 224 -7.79 -17.38 -4.05
N LEU A 225 -6.69 -17.81 -3.45
CA LEU A 225 -5.46 -18.23 -4.09
C LEU A 225 -5.47 -19.74 -4.27
N VAL A 226 -4.91 -20.22 -5.39
CA VAL A 226 -4.68 -21.64 -5.69
C VAL A 226 -3.19 -21.88 -5.94
N ARG A 227 -2.68 -23.04 -5.54
CA ARG A 227 -1.31 -23.49 -5.84
C ARG A 227 -1.01 -23.28 -7.32
N ASN A 228 0.05 -22.53 -7.64
CA ASN A 228 0.48 -22.30 -9.02
C ASN A 228 1.17 -23.56 -9.56
N SER A 229 0.51 -24.29 -10.46
CA SER A 229 0.99 -25.57 -11.01
C SER A 229 2.20 -25.45 -11.94
N VAL A 230 2.48 -24.25 -12.46
CA VAL A 230 3.66 -23.97 -13.30
C VAL A 230 4.76 -23.22 -12.55
N TYR A 231 4.65 -23.08 -11.22
CA TYR A 231 5.72 -22.50 -10.41
C TYR A 231 6.96 -23.42 -10.42
N TRP A 232 8.10 -22.82 -10.77
CA TRP A 232 9.38 -23.51 -11.00
C TRP A 232 10.25 -23.65 -9.75
N GLY A 233 9.87 -22.98 -8.65
CA GLY A 233 10.48 -23.15 -7.34
C GLY A 233 9.87 -24.31 -6.56
N THR A 234 10.10 -24.36 -5.24
CA THR A 234 9.42 -25.32 -4.36
C THR A 234 7.91 -25.09 -4.41
N PRO A 235 7.08 -26.09 -4.77
CA PRO A 235 5.63 -25.96 -4.73
C PRO A 235 5.13 -25.65 -3.31
N ALA A 236 3.99 -24.98 -3.21
CA ALA A 236 3.34 -24.72 -1.93
C ALA A 236 3.01 -26.02 -1.16
N VAL A 237 2.64 -25.94 0.11
CA VAL A 237 2.19 -27.09 0.91
C VAL A 237 0.68 -27.28 0.76
N SER A 238 -0.13 -26.24 1.02
CA SER A 238 -1.57 -26.25 0.79
C SER A 238 -1.97 -26.00 -0.66
N ASP A 239 -3.14 -26.49 -1.07
CA ASP A 239 -3.69 -26.31 -2.41
C ASP A 239 -4.37 -24.95 -2.58
N GLN A 240 -4.90 -24.38 -1.50
CA GLN A 240 -5.61 -23.11 -1.50
C GLN A 240 -5.29 -22.26 -0.27
N ILE A 241 -5.24 -20.94 -0.46
CA ILE A 241 -5.36 -19.95 0.61
C ILE A 241 -6.61 -19.12 0.34
N VAL A 242 -7.44 -18.95 1.36
CA VAL A 242 -8.61 -18.07 1.33
C VAL A 242 -8.39 -16.94 2.32
N LEU A 243 -8.34 -15.71 1.80
CA LEU A 243 -8.40 -14.50 2.60
C LEU A 243 -9.88 -14.10 2.70
N GLN A 244 -10.37 -13.84 3.92
CA GLN A 244 -11.77 -13.52 4.18
C GLN A 244 -11.89 -12.25 5.02
N ALA A 245 -12.35 -11.17 4.39
CA ALA A 245 -12.69 -9.92 5.04
C ALA A 245 -13.97 -10.06 5.89
N ALA A 246 -13.96 -9.50 7.09
CA ALA A 246 -15.12 -9.36 7.95
C ALA A 246 -14.92 -8.21 8.96
N ASP A 247 -16.00 -7.77 9.61
CA ASP A 247 -15.90 -6.86 10.75
C ASP A 247 -15.13 -7.49 11.93
N HIS A 248 -14.60 -6.66 12.82
CA HIS A 248 -13.71 -7.13 13.91
C HIS A 248 -14.39 -8.14 14.84
N ALA A 249 -15.67 -7.95 15.17
CA ALA A 249 -16.42 -8.88 16.02
C ALA A 249 -16.58 -10.26 15.33
N SER A 250 -16.92 -10.26 14.03
CA SER A 250 -16.92 -11.48 13.22
C SER A 250 -15.55 -12.15 13.12
N LEU A 251 -14.44 -11.39 13.00
CA LEU A 251 -13.08 -11.94 12.97
C LEU A 251 -12.70 -12.60 14.29
N ILE A 252 -13.01 -11.95 15.42
CA ILE A 252 -12.81 -12.49 16.78
C ILE A 252 -13.62 -13.78 16.97
N ASP A 253 -14.87 -13.83 16.48
CA ASP A 253 -15.68 -15.04 16.57
C ASP A 253 -15.14 -16.18 15.70
N ARG A 254 -14.74 -15.89 14.45
CA ARG A 254 -14.22 -16.90 13.51
C ARG A 254 -12.91 -17.55 13.97
N VAL A 255 -12.05 -16.82 14.68
CA VAL A 255 -10.83 -17.41 15.25
C VAL A 255 -11.13 -18.19 16.54
N ARG A 256 -12.17 -17.80 17.30
CA ARG A 256 -12.69 -18.56 18.45
C ARG A 256 -13.32 -19.89 18.03
N THR A 257 -14.10 -19.92 16.94
CA THR A 257 -14.73 -21.13 16.40
C THR A 257 -13.77 -22.03 15.63
N GLY A 258 -12.67 -21.47 15.10
CA GLY A 258 -11.72 -22.16 14.23
C GLY A 258 -12.09 -22.15 12.75
N ASP A 259 -13.10 -21.37 12.35
CA ASP A 259 -13.50 -21.20 10.94
C ASP A 259 -12.33 -20.64 10.09
N VAL A 260 -11.54 -19.75 10.69
CA VAL A 260 -10.23 -19.28 10.18
C VAL A 260 -9.12 -19.73 11.12
N GLN A 261 -7.93 -20.02 10.57
CA GLN A 261 -6.77 -20.47 11.35
C GLN A 261 -5.92 -19.30 11.86
N SER A 262 -6.07 -18.12 11.27
CA SER A 262 -5.42 -16.90 11.75
C SER A 262 -6.22 -15.67 11.33
N THR A 263 -6.07 -14.56 12.04
CA THR A 263 -6.59 -13.25 11.62
C THR A 263 -5.50 -12.17 11.71
N GLN A 264 -5.57 -11.17 10.83
CA GLN A 264 -4.80 -9.94 10.95
C GLN A 264 -5.71 -8.75 10.66
N PHE A 265 -5.90 -7.86 11.65
CA PHE A 265 -6.76 -6.67 11.50
C PHE A 265 -6.32 -5.53 12.42
N ARG A 266 -6.79 -4.31 12.18
CA ARG A 266 -6.46 -3.12 12.99
C ARG A 266 -7.33 -3.00 14.23
N ALA A 267 -7.10 -3.90 15.19
CA ALA A 267 -7.78 -3.92 16.48
C ALA A 267 -7.67 -2.59 17.25
N ASP A 268 -8.78 -2.09 17.77
CA ASP A 268 -8.82 -1.01 18.76
C ASP A 268 -8.60 -1.53 20.20
N GLY A 269 -8.73 -0.67 21.20
CA GLY A 269 -8.57 -1.03 22.62
C GLY A 269 -9.65 -2.00 23.14
N ALA A 270 -10.87 -1.98 22.60
CA ALA A 270 -11.95 -2.90 22.95
C ALA A 270 -11.73 -4.27 22.28
N ASP A 271 -11.32 -4.29 21.01
CA ASP A 271 -10.90 -5.51 20.31
C ASP A 271 -9.74 -6.20 21.02
N LEU A 272 -8.72 -5.45 21.45
CA LEU A 272 -7.59 -5.99 22.21
C LEU A 272 -8.02 -6.58 23.56
N ALA A 273 -8.95 -5.93 24.27
CA ALA A 273 -9.51 -6.47 25.50
C ALA A 273 -10.28 -7.77 25.27
N ALA A 274 -11.10 -7.83 24.22
CA ALA A 274 -11.85 -9.03 23.83
C ALA A 274 -10.92 -10.19 23.41
N LEU A 275 -9.90 -9.91 22.59
CA LEU A 275 -8.89 -10.89 22.19
C LEU A 275 -8.05 -11.40 23.36
N THR A 276 -7.68 -10.53 24.31
CA THR A 276 -6.92 -10.92 25.51
C THR A 276 -7.78 -11.79 26.43
N ALA A 277 -9.06 -11.46 26.61
CA ALA A 277 -10.00 -12.29 27.36
C ALA A 277 -10.23 -13.66 26.69
N LEU A 278 -10.30 -13.69 25.36
CA LEU A 278 -10.42 -14.93 24.58
C LEU A 278 -9.16 -15.80 24.69
N ALA A 279 -7.96 -15.22 24.61
CA ALA A 279 -6.69 -15.93 24.75
C ALA A 279 -6.47 -16.47 26.18
N GLY A 280 -6.99 -15.78 27.20
CA GLY A 280 -6.96 -16.23 28.59
C GLY A 280 -8.06 -17.24 28.98
N ALA A 281 -8.98 -17.55 28.07
CA ALA A 281 -10.03 -18.53 28.29
C ALA A 281 -9.53 -19.98 28.07
N PRO A 282 -10.24 -21.01 28.58
CA PRO A 282 -9.94 -22.40 28.24
C PRO A 282 -9.92 -22.63 26.72
N PRO A 283 -8.95 -23.41 26.18
CA PRO A 283 -8.82 -23.66 24.74
C PRO A 283 -10.12 -24.07 24.04
N GLY A 284 -10.48 -23.33 22.99
CA GLY A 284 -11.62 -23.65 22.12
C GLY A 284 -11.28 -24.69 21.03
N PRO A 285 -12.15 -24.86 20.02
CA PRO A 285 -11.87 -25.73 18.88
C PRO A 285 -10.58 -25.37 18.10
N ALA A 286 -10.19 -24.10 18.13
CA ALA A 286 -8.93 -23.60 17.56
C ALA A 286 -7.69 -23.86 18.45
N GLY A 287 -7.86 -24.34 19.68
CA GLY A 287 -6.80 -24.44 20.70
C GLY A 287 -6.63 -23.16 21.52
N ALA A 288 -5.51 -23.05 22.23
CA ALA A 288 -5.07 -21.80 22.87
C ALA A 288 -4.63 -20.80 21.79
N LEU A 289 -4.90 -19.50 21.97
CA LEU A 289 -4.61 -18.47 20.98
C LEU A 289 -3.49 -17.52 21.44
N ALA A 290 -2.53 -17.27 20.56
CA ALA A 290 -1.56 -16.19 20.68
C ALA A 290 -2.12 -14.91 20.04
N VAL A 291 -2.05 -13.79 20.77
CA VAL A 291 -2.38 -12.45 20.28
C VAL A 291 -1.08 -11.64 20.21
N ARG A 292 -0.75 -11.08 19.04
CA ARG A 292 0.53 -10.41 18.80
C ARG A 292 0.35 -9.11 18.02
N ALA A 293 0.98 -8.03 18.46
CA ALA A 293 1.06 -6.80 17.69
C ALA A 293 2.01 -6.97 16.49
N VAL A 294 1.60 -6.48 15.31
CA VAL A 294 2.39 -6.43 14.09
C VAL A 294 2.45 -4.97 13.60
N PRO A 295 3.54 -4.25 13.90
CA PRO A 295 3.79 -2.92 13.36
C PRO A 295 3.93 -2.98 11.82
N GLU A 296 3.21 -2.12 11.11
CA GLU A 296 3.29 -2.00 9.66
C GLU A 296 4.48 -1.11 9.25
N ALA A 297 4.99 -1.26 8.02
CA ALA A 297 6.01 -0.36 7.45
C ALA A 297 5.40 0.95 6.92
N GLN A 298 4.52 1.57 7.71
CA GLN A 298 3.80 2.80 7.37
C GLN A 298 3.66 3.71 8.60
N LEU A 299 3.82 5.02 8.39
CA LEU A 299 3.39 6.06 9.33
C LEU A 299 2.03 6.60 8.87
N VAL A 300 1.10 6.76 9.81
CA VAL A 300 -0.12 7.53 9.58
C VAL A 300 0.23 8.99 9.78
N GLU A 301 -0.01 9.82 8.76
CA GLU A 301 0.46 11.20 8.70
C GLU A 301 -0.62 12.14 8.18
N LEU A 302 -0.44 13.44 8.47
CA LEU A 302 -1.07 14.51 7.71
C LEU A 302 -0.10 14.95 6.62
N ALA A 303 -0.46 14.82 5.34
CA ALA A 303 0.28 15.44 4.24
C ALA A 303 -0.33 16.82 3.93
N LEU A 304 0.52 17.83 3.74
CA LEU A 304 0.12 19.22 3.52
C LEU A 304 0.62 19.70 2.15
N ARG A 305 -0.32 20.07 1.27
CA ARG A 305 -0.02 20.58 -0.07
C ARG A 305 0.95 21.77 0.02
N SER A 306 2.06 21.69 -0.70
CA SER A 306 3.17 22.67 -0.59
C SER A 306 3.48 23.40 -1.90
N ASP A 307 2.92 22.95 -3.03
CA ASP A 307 3.05 23.52 -4.39
C ASP A 307 1.97 24.57 -4.71
N ASP A 308 0.76 24.41 -4.17
CA ASP A 308 -0.40 25.25 -4.48
C ASP A 308 -1.30 25.52 -3.25
N GLY A 309 -2.10 26.58 -3.34
CA GLY A 309 -3.13 26.92 -2.36
C GLY A 309 -2.65 27.72 -1.14
N PRO A 310 -3.50 27.84 -0.10
CA PRO A 310 -3.14 28.55 1.12
C PRO A 310 -1.87 28.01 1.78
N LEU A 311 -1.62 26.71 1.67
CA LEU A 311 -0.50 26.00 2.29
C LEU A 311 0.80 26.05 1.47
N ALA A 312 0.77 26.56 0.23
CA ALA A 312 1.99 26.90 -0.51
C ALA A 312 2.79 28.00 0.20
N ASP A 313 2.11 28.95 0.89
CA ASP A 313 2.80 29.86 1.79
C ASP A 313 3.27 29.09 3.04
N PRO A 314 4.59 28.93 3.25
CA PRO A 314 5.09 28.14 4.36
C PRO A 314 4.74 28.76 5.72
N ARG A 315 4.38 30.05 5.80
CA ARG A 315 3.90 30.67 7.04
C ARG A 315 2.51 30.16 7.40
N VAL A 316 1.60 30.11 6.43
CA VAL A 316 0.24 29.58 6.62
C VAL A 316 0.31 28.08 6.96
N ARG A 317 1.14 27.31 6.25
CA ARG A 317 1.32 25.87 6.53
C ARG A 317 1.83 25.61 7.95
N ARG A 318 2.88 26.32 8.38
CA ARG A 318 3.38 26.25 9.76
C ARG A 318 2.34 26.69 10.78
N ALA A 319 1.58 27.76 10.50
CA ALA A 319 0.52 28.22 11.39
C ALA A 319 -0.61 27.19 11.55
N VAL A 320 -1.05 26.57 10.45
CA VAL A 320 -2.05 25.51 10.45
C VAL A 320 -1.60 24.35 11.34
N VAL A 321 -0.36 23.88 11.18
CA VAL A 321 0.19 22.81 12.01
C VAL A 321 0.32 23.24 13.49
N SER A 322 0.76 24.47 13.77
CA SER A 322 0.80 25.03 15.13
C SER A 322 -0.57 25.20 15.81
N LEU A 323 -1.69 25.07 15.09
CA LEU A 323 -3.03 25.10 15.68
C LEU A 323 -3.53 23.71 16.09
N LEU A 324 -2.88 22.63 15.65
CA LEU A 324 -3.33 21.26 15.86
C LEU A 324 -2.88 20.68 17.20
N ASP A 325 -3.81 20.01 17.87
CA ASP A 325 -3.50 19.07 18.94
C ASP A 325 -3.19 17.70 18.32
N ARG A 326 -1.90 17.51 18.05
CA ARG A 326 -1.34 16.28 17.49
C ARG A 326 -1.51 15.08 18.43
N ASP A 327 -1.52 15.30 19.75
CA ASP A 327 -1.66 14.21 20.72
C ASP A 327 -3.10 13.68 20.74
N ALA A 328 -4.09 14.58 20.62
CA ALA A 328 -5.48 14.21 20.42
C ALA A 328 -5.71 13.47 19.09
N LEU A 329 -5.04 13.88 17.99
CA LEU A 329 -5.09 13.13 16.72
C LEU A 329 -4.50 11.73 16.87
N ILE A 330 -3.33 11.59 17.51
CA ILE A 330 -2.71 10.28 17.75
C ILE A 330 -3.62 9.38 18.60
N THR A 331 -4.24 9.95 19.64
CA THR A 331 -5.16 9.20 20.53
C THR A 331 -6.37 8.68 19.76
N VAL A 332 -7.03 9.52 18.96
CA VAL A 332 -8.19 9.11 18.14
C VAL A 332 -7.82 8.15 17.01
N GLY A 333 -6.62 8.29 16.45
CA GLY A 333 -6.14 7.42 15.38
C GLY A 333 -5.74 6.03 15.86
N ALA A 334 -5.06 5.94 17.01
CA ALA A 334 -4.61 4.67 17.58
C ALA A 334 -5.68 3.96 18.41
N ASP A 335 -6.62 4.71 19.01
CA ASP A 335 -7.86 4.21 19.64
C ASP A 335 -7.67 3.11 20.69
N GLY A 336 -6.57 3.17 21.45
CA GLY A 336 -6.21 2.15 22.45
C GLY A 336 -5.67 0.83 21.85
N GLY A 337 -5.64 0.70 20.53
CA GLY A 337 -5.06 -0.43 19.80
C GLY A 337 -3.52 -0.47 19.82
N PRO A 338 -2.88 -1.43 19.12
CA PRO A 338 -1.43 -1.64 19.17
C PRO A 338 -0.58 -0.42 18.74
N ALA A 339 -1.15 0.45 17.90
CA ALA A 339 -0.50 1.68 17.46
C ALA A 339 -0.29 2.72 18.58
N SER A 340 -0.98 2.58 19.73
CA SER A 340 -0.98 3.58 20.81
C SER A 340 0.38 3.76 21.48
N THR A 341 1.29 2.78 21.36
CA THR A 341 2.66 2.85 21.86
C THR A 341 3.68 3.27 20.79
N LEU A 342 3.25 3.45 19.54
CA LEU A 342 4.09 3.67 18.37
C LEU A 342 3.99 5.12 17.84
N ARG A 343 4.16 6.10 18.73
CA ARG A 343 4.20 7.53 18.37
C ARG A 343 5.35 7.83 17.41
N ALA A 344 5.04 8.43 16.26
CA ALA A 344 5.99 8.70 15.19
C ALA A 344 6.57 10.12 15.28
N ASP A 345 7.70 10.28 15.96
CA ASP A 345 8.40 11.55 16.19
C ASP A 345 9.68 11.68 15.32
N ALA A 346 9.73 10.97 14.19
CA ALA A 346 10.72 11.09 13.12
C ALA A 346 10.07 10.78 11.74
N PHE A 347 10.71 11.17 10.63
CA PHE A 347 10.20 10.94 9.28
C PHE A 347 10.80 9.69 8.61
N ALA A 348 12.12 9.49 8.69
CA ALA A 348 12.84 8.44 7.96
C ALA A 348 12.80 7.06 8.63
N SER A 349 12.46 6.99 9.91
CA SER A 349 12.47 5.75 10.69
C SER A 349 11.20 5.58 11.51
N ALA A 350 10.65 4.37 11.45
CA ALA A 350 9.44 4.02 12.18
C ALA A 350 9.75 3.64 13.64
N PRO A 351 8.86 3.95 14.61
CA PRO A 351 8.98 3.59 16.03
C PRO A 351 9.37 2.15 16.34
N SER A 352 8.93 1.18 15.55
CA SER A 352 9.26 -0.24 15.75
C SER A 352 10.64 -0.66 15.23
N ARG A 353 11.41 0.24 14.60
CA ARG A 353 12.75 -0.10 14.11
C ARG A 353 13.78 -0.10 15.25
N PRO A 354 14.68 -1.10 15.29
CA PRO A 354 15.85 -1.05 16.16
C PRO A 354 16.62 0.27 15.96
N GLY A 355 16.98 0.93 17.06
CA GLY A 355 17.72 2.20 17.01
C GLY A 355 16.87 3.47 16.78
N TYR A 356 15.54 3.35 16.62
CA TYR A 356 14.65 4.51 16.48
C TYR A 356 14.90 5.58 17.57
N ARG A 357 15.01 6.84 17.15
CA ARG A 357 15.09 8.00 18.04
C ARG A 357 14.14 9.10 17.55
N PRO A 358 13.42 9.79 18.45
CA PRO A 358 12.63 10.94 18.09
C PRO A 358 13.55 12.09 17.66
N THR A 359 13.24 12.71 16.51
CA THR A 359 13.93 13.87 15.95
C THR A 359 13.14 15.17 16.13
N ILE A 360 11.87 15.08 16.55
CA ILE A 360 10.98 16.24 16.74
C ILE A 360 11.59 17.28 17.68
N THR A 361 11.89 18.45 17.13
CA THR A 361 12.53 19.55 17.87
C THR A 361 11.54 20.24 18.80
N ALA A 362 12.05 21.03 19.74
CA ALA A 362 11.20 21.79 20.68
C ALA A 362 10.48 22.97 20.01
N ASP A 363 11.03 23.49 18.90
CA ASP A 363 10.49 24.58 18.08
C ASP A 363 9.65 24.10 16.89
N ALA A 364 9.47 22.79 16.72
CA ALA A 364 8.67 22.23 15.63
C ALA A 364 7.19 22.66 15.76
N PRO A 365 6.54 23.18 14.72
CA PRO A 365 5.12 23.53 14.72
C PRO A 365 4.19 22.40 15.20
N ALA A 366 4.56 21.15 14.92
CA ALA A 366 3.80 19.96 15.30
C ALA A 366 4.04 19.49 16.75
N ARG A 367 4.90 20.16 17.53
CA ARG A 367 5.31 19.68 18.86
C ARG A 367 4.19 19.80 19.89
N ALA A 368 3.46 20.91 19.87
CA ALA A 368 2.33 21.21 20.73
C ALA A 368 1.53 22.39 20.13
N PRO A 369 0.24 22.56 20.45
CA PRO A 369 -0.53 23.73 20.03
C PRO A 369 0.08 25.07 20.49
N ASP A 370 0.43 25.94 19.54
CA ASP A 370 0.87 27.32 19.78
C ASP A 370 0.03 28.30 18.93
N ARG A 371 -1.07 28.74 19.54
CA ARG A 371 -1.96 29.77 18.96
C ARG A 371 -1.25 31.12 18.77
N ALA A 372 -0.23 31.45 19.54
CA ALA A 372 0.48 32.72 19.43
C ALA A 372 1.44 32.72 18.23
N ALA A 373 2.20 31.64 18.02
CA ALA A 373 2.97 31.44 16.80
C ALA A 373 2.08 31.41 15.56
N ALA A 374 0.96 30.67 15.60
CA ALA A 374 0.00 30.63 14.50
C ALA A 374 -0.58 32.01 14.17
N THR A 375 -1.01 32.78 15.17
CA THR A 375 -1.51 34.15 15.01
C THR A 375 -0.48 35.05 14.34
N ARG A 376 0.77 35.01 14.81
CA ARG A 376 1.89 35.78 14.24
C ARG A 376 2.16 35.40 12.78
N LEU A 377 2.18 34.11 12.46
CA LEU A 377 2.46 33.60 11.13
C LEU A 377 1.33 33.92 10.13
N LEU A 378 0.07 33.81 10.56
CA LEU A 378 -1.10 34.18 9.76
C LEU A 378 -1.14 35.69 9.49
N ALA A 379 -0.89 36.52 10.51
CA ALA A 379 -0.76 37.97 10.34
C ALA A 379 0.36 38.35 9.36
N GLN A 380 1.53 37.69 9.44
CA GLN A 380 2.63 37.88 8.49
C GLN A 380 2.26 37.43 7.05
N ALA A 381 1.35 36.47 6.89
CA ALA A 381 0.81 36.02 5.61
C ALA A 381 -0.39 36.86 5.11
N GLY A 382 -0.72 37.96 5.81
CA GLY A 382 -1.79 38.90 5.46
C GLY A 382 -3.18 38.53 5.98
N TYR A 383 -3.31 37.50 6.82
CA TYR A 383 -4.60 37.12 7.41
C TYR A 383 -4.89 37.89 8.70
N LEU A 384 -6.13 38.37 8.81
CA LEU A 384 -6.67 39.01 10.01
C LEU A 384 -7.74 38.10 10.63
N LEU A 385 -7.75 38.03 11.97
CA LEU A 385 -8.80 37.35 12.72
C LEU A 385 -10.02 38.28 12.86
N GLY A 386 -11.14 37.90 12.26
CA GLY A 386 -12.41 38.63 12.35
C GLY A 386 -13.04 38.51 13.73
N SER A 387 -14.00 39.39 14.02
CA SER A 387 -14.81 39.34 15.25
C SER A 387 -15.74 38.11 15.32
N ASP A 388 -15.96 37.44 14.19
CA ASP A 388 -16.64 36.14 14.09
C ASP A 388 -15.70 34.95 14.36
N GLY A 389 -14.44 35.22 14.73
CA GLY A 389 -13.42 34.21 15.00
C GLY A 389 -12.81 33.55 13.76
N ARG A 390 -13.04 34.08 12.55
CA ARG A 390 -12.50 33.50 11.30
C ARG A 390 -11.28 34.25 10.78
N TRP A 391 -10.32 33.51 10.24
CA TRP A 391 -9.20 34.11 9.52
C TRP A 391 -9.62 34.56 8.12
N THR A 392 -9.31 35.80 7.76
CA THR A 392 -9.64 36.37 6.44
C THR A 392 -8.45 37.11 5.84
N ARG A 393 -8.28 37.05 4.52
CA ARG A 393 -7.34 37.86 3.74
C ARG A 393 -8.07 38.40 2.52
N ASP A 394 -7.97 39.70 2.26
CA ASP A 394 -8.65 40.39 1.16
C ASP A 394 -10.19 40.12 1.12
N GLY A 395 -10.79 40.00 2.30
CA GLY A 395 -12.21 39.67 2.49
C GLY A 395 -12.58 38.19 2.29
N ALA A 396 -11.66 37.35 1.82
CA ALA A 396 -11.88 35.91 1.65
C ALA A 396 -11.49 35.13 2.93
N PRO A 397 -12.33 34.21 3.44
CA PRO A 397 -11.99 33.38 4.59
C PRO A 397 -10.95 32.31 4.24
N LEU A 398 -10.03 32.03 5.17
CA LEU A 398 -9.13 30.89 5.08
C LEU A 398 -9.94 29.60 5.16
N ARG A 399 -9.90 28.82 4.08
CA ARG A 399 -10.56 27.51 3.97
C ARG A 399 -9.57 26.46 3.47
N LEU A 400 -9.67 25.25 4.01
CA LEU A 400 -8.87 24.08 3.62
C LEU A 400 -9.77 22.93 3.19
N ARG A 401 -9.42 22.31 2.06
CA ARG A 401 -10.01 21.06 1.60
C ARG A 401 -9.29 19.90 2.26
N LEU A 402 -10.04 18.97 2.85
CA LEU A 402 -9.51 17.82 3.59
C LEU A 402 -9.92 16.52 2.90
N SER A 403 -9.01 15.56 2.76
CA SER A 403 -9.34 14.21 2.29
C SER A 403 -8.68 13.13 3.14
N ALA A 404 -9.21 11.91 3.05
CA ALA A 404 -8.63 10.69 3.59
C ALA A 404 -9.36 9.49 2.97
N PRO A 405 -8.80 8.26 2.99
CA PRO A 405 -9.51 7.02 2.66
C PRO A 405 -10.50 6.68 3.78
N ALA A 406 -11.51 7.53 3.97
CA ALA A 406 -12.33 7.62 5.18
C ALA A 406 -13.22 6.38 5.46
N GLN A 407 -13.35 5.49 4.47
CA GLN A 407 -14.04 4.19 4.60
C GLN A 407 -13.18 3.13 5.31
N VAL A 408 -11.88 3.38 5.48
CA VAL A 408 -10.93 2.50 6.18
C VAL A 408 -10.61 3.11 7.55
N ALA A 409 -10.65 2.31 8.60
CA ALA A 409 -10.23 2.75 9.92
C ALA A 409 -8.69 2.90 9.98
N PRO A 410 -8.15 3.92 10.66
CA PRO A 410 -8.82 4.94 11.48
C PRO A 410 -9.09 6.27 10.76
N PHE A 411 -8.87 6.33 9.44
CA PHE A 411 -8.74 7.58 8.67
C PHE A 411 -9.98 8.49 8.74
N GLY A 412 -11.19 7.93 8.72
CA GLY A 412 -12.43 8.70 8.85
C GLY A 412 -12.54 9.46 10.18
N ARG A 413 -12.13 8.84 11.29
CA ARG A 413 -12.13 9.47 12.63
C ARG A 413 -11.09 10.59 12.72
N LEU A 414 -9.87 10.31 12.24
CA LEU A 414 -8.79 11.30 12.15
C LEU A 414 -9.21 12.54 11.34
N LEU A 415 -9.84 12.33 10.18
CA LEU A 415 -10.33 13.41 9.32
C LEU A 415 -11.38 14.28 10.04
N GLY A 416 -12.30 13.66 10.78
CA GLY A 416 -13.30 14.36 11.60
C GLY A 416 -12.68 15.19 12.72
N THR A 417 -11.71 14.63 13.46
CA THR A 417 -10.99 15.35 14.53
C THR A 417 -10.15 16.50 13.97
N LEU A 418 -9.46 16.28 12.84
CA LEU A 418 -8.71 17.34 12.14
C LEU A 418 -9.64 18.48 11.73
N ALA A 419 -10.79 18.17 11.12
CA ALA A 419 -11.78 19.17 10.73
C ALA A 419 -12.30 19.95 11.95
N ALA A 420 -12.59 19.27 13.06
CA ALA A 420 -13.05 19.91 14.29
C ALA A 420 -12.01 20.88 14.88
N GLN A 421 -10.73 20.47 14.94
CA GLN A 421 -9.65 21.33 15.43
C GLN A 421 -9.45 22.58 14.56
N LEU A 422 -9.45 22.43 13.24
CA LEU A 422 -9.29 23.54 12.29
C LEU A 422 -10.46 24.54 12.36
N ASN A 423 -11.71 24.05 12.38
CA ASN A 423 -12.88 24.93 12.53
C ASN A 423 -12.87 25.67 13.87
N ALA A 424 -12.50 25.00 14.97
CA ALA A 424 -12.34 25.63 16.29
C ALA A 424 -11.18 26.65 16.36
N ALA A 425 -10.27 26.62 15.40
CA ALA A 425 -9.17 27.58 15.24
C ALA A 425 -9.48 28.72 14.25
N GLY A 426 -10.71 28.80 13.73
CA GLY A 426 -11.14 29.85 12.80
C GLY A 426 -10.83 29.57 11.32
N ILE A 427 -10.45 28.34 10.98
CA ILE A 427 -10.14 27.89 9.62
C ILE A 427 -11.28 27.01 9.12
N GLY A 428 -12.01 27.47 8.09
CA GLY A 428 -13.13 26.70 7.56
C GLY A 428 -12.64 25.44 6.83
N THR A 429 -13.38 24.35 6.93
CA THR A 429 -13.00 23.09 6.26
C THR A 429 -14.07 22.59 5.31
N THR A 430 -13.66 21.86 4.27
CA THR A 430 -14.55 21.13 3.37
C THR A 430 -13.96 19.75 3.11
N VAL A 431 -14.70 18.68 3.38
CA VAL A 431 -14.25 17.33 3.05
C VAL A 431 -14.47 17.10 1.55
N VAL A 432 -13.41 16.70 0.86
CA VAL A 432 -13.42 16.32 -0.56
C VAL A 432 -13.24 14.81 -0.66
N ALA A 433 -13.67 14.21 -1.77
CA ALA A 433 -13.49 12.78 -1.99
C ALA A 433 -11.99 12.45 -2.07
N ASP A 434 -11.63 11.26 -1.59
CA ASP A 434 -10.26 10.76 -1.74
C ASP A 434 -9.92 10.60 -3.23
N ALA A 435 -8.75 11.12 -3.58
CA ALA A 435 -8.17 11.03 -4.91
C ALA A 435 -7.54 9.65 -5.17
N GLY A 436 -7.29 8.86 -4.12
CA GLY A 436 -6.75 7.51 -4.18
C GLY A 436 -5.35 7.48 -4.79
N ALA A 437 -5.27 7.32 -6.11
CA ALA A 437 -4.04 7.10 -6.87
C ALA A 437 -2.95 8.16 -6.66
N ASN A 438 -3.33 9.39 -6.33
CA ASN A 438 -2.43 10.47 -5.96
C ASN A 438 -3.15 11.35 -4.93
N PRO A 439 -2.65 11.54 -3.70
CA PRO A 439 -3.31 12.40 -2.71
C PRO A 439 -3.38 13.88 -3.13
N PHE A 440 -2.53 14.34 -4.07
CA PHE A 440 -2.50 15.71 -4.59
C PHE A 440 -2.20 15.73 -6.11
N PRO A 441 -3.19 15.47 -6.99
CA PRO A 441 -3.01 15.67 -8.42
C PRO A 441 -2.70 17.13 -8.79
N PRO A 442 -1.98 17.38 -9.89
CA PRO A 442 -1.68 18.72 -10.37
C PRO A 442 -2.97 19.50 -10.70
N GLY A 443 -2.91 20.82 -10.47
CA GLY A 443 -4.03 21.75 -10.68
C GLY A 443 -5.00 21.88 -9.50
N ARG A 444 -6.06 22.66 -9.73
CA ARG A 444 -7.22 22.83 -8.84
C ARG A 444 -8.49 22.64 -9.68
N GLY A 445 -9.08 21.45 -9.63
CA GLY A 445 -10.44 21.24 -10.13
C GLY A 445 -11.43 22.22 -9.48
N PRO A 446 -12.54 22.58 -10.15
CA PRO A 446 -13.51 23.52 -9.64
C PRO A 446 -14.09 23.04 -8.30
N ILE A 447 -14.43 23.98 -7.41
CA ILE A 447 -15.15 23.66 -6.17
C ILE A 447 -16.58 23.26 -6.54
N PRO A 448 -17.05 22.04 -6.23
CA PRO A 448 -18.44 21.67 -6.45
C PRO A 448 -19.34 22.50 -5.53
N SER A 449 -20.28 23.26 -6.11
CA SER A 449 -21.15 24.18 -5.36
C SER A 449 -22.04 23.49 -4.31
N ASP A 450 -22.24 22.17 -4.44
CA ASP A 450 -23.20 21.38 -3.66
C ASP A 450 -22.57 20.57 -2.51
N THR A 451 -21.28 20.73 -2.20
CA THR A 451 -20.69 20.04 -1.03
C THR A 451 -21.12 20.72 0.27
N PRO A 452 -21.82 20.04 1.21
CA PRO A 452 -22.35 20.67 2.41
C PRO A 452 -21.21 21.17 3.32
N SER A 453 -21.29 22.44 3.72
CA SER A 453 -20.41 23.00 4.74
C SER A 453 -20.80 22.46 6.12
N VAL A 454 -19.95 21.62 6.72
CA VAL A 454 -20.15 21.12 8.09
C VAL A 454 -19.92 22.27 9.08
N VAL A 455 -21.00 22.85 9.60
CA VAL A 455 -20.97 23.80 10.71
C VAL A 455 -21.24 23.05 12.00
N ALA A 456 -20.18 22.68 12.73
CA ALA A 456 -20.30 22.11 14.07
C ALA A 456 -20.49 23.21 15.12
N THR A 457 -21.63 23.25 15.80
CA THR A 457 -21.83 24.04 17.01
C THR A 457 -21.26 23.29 18.23
N PRO A 458 -20.50 23.94 19.13
CA PRO A 458 -19.88 23.27 20.26
C PRO A 458 -20.89 22.95 21.38
N SER A 459 -21.00 21.67 21.73
CA SER A 459 -21.71 21.20 22.93
C SER A 459 -20.70 21.00 24.06
N VAL A 460 -20.91 21.68 25.20
CA VAL A 460 -20.03 21.58 26.38
C VAL A 460 -20.37 20.31 27.18
N PRO A 461 -19.40 19.42 27.51
CA PRO A 461 -19.65 18.29 28.38
C PRO A 461 -19.86 18.73 29.84
N GLY A 462 -20.94 18.26 30.47
CA GLY A 462 -21.13 18.38 31.92
C GLY A 462 -20.28 17.38 32.71
N PRO A 463 -19.94 17.65 33.99
CA PRO A 463 -19.07 16.79 34.78
C PRO A 463 -19.77 15.49 35.20
N LEU A 464 -19.06 14.37 35.09
CA LEU A 464 -19.50 13.05 35.56
C LEU A 464 -19.22 12.89 37.06
N THR A 465 -20.26 12.63 37.87
CA THR A 465 -20.11 12.26 39.28
C THR A 465 -20.44 10.78 39.49
N SER A 466 -19.44 10.00 39.93
CA SER A 466 -19.58 8.59 40.29
C SER A 466 -19.95 8.43 41.77
N SER A 467 -20.90 7.55 42.08
CA SER A 467 -20.87 6.69 43.28
C SER A 467 -21.96 5.62 43.20
N ALA A 468 -21.59 4.37 43.51
CA ALA A 468 -22.51 3.25 43.66
C ALA A 468 -22.40 2.67 45.07
N VAL A 469 -23.54 2.31 45.68
CA VAL A 469 -23.63 1.53 46.93
C VAL A 469 -24.84 0.58 46.81
N PRO A 470 -24.72 -0.71 47.17
CA PRO A 470 -25.81 -1.70 47.04
C PRO A 470 -26.65 -1.88 48.31
N GLY A 471 -27.95 -2.22 48.18
CA GLY A 471 -28.83 -2.52 49.33
C GLY A 471 -30.29 -2.91 49.03
N THR A 472 -30.54 -4.23 48.93
CA THR A 472 -31.76 -5.02 49.27
C THR A 472 -33.19 -4.41 49.32
N THR A 473 -34.09 -5.02 48.51
CA THR A 473 -35.52 -5.40 48.77
C THR A 473 -36.59 -4.37 49.17
N THR A 474 -37.69 -4.27 48.38
CA THR A 474 -39.10 -4.65 48.71
C THR A 474 -40.06 -4.37 47.51
N THR A 475 -41.30 -4.86 47.56
CA THR A 475 -42.31 -5.09 46.49
C THR A 475 -42.97 -3.89 45.76
N SER A 476 -43.38 -4.16 44.49
CA SER A 476 -44.52 -3.69 43.64
C SER A 476 -45.57 -2.68 44.15
N PRO A 477 -46.36 -1.98 43.27
CA PRO A 477 -46.64 -2.32 41.85
C PRO A 477 -46.48 -1.17 40.82
N ALA A 478 -46.67 -1.52 39.53
CA ALA A 478 -46.56 -0.62 38.37
C ALA A 478 -47.78 0.30 38.13
N PRO A 479 -47.56 1.40 37.37
CA PRO A 479 -48.47 1.78 36.29
C PRO A 479 -47.77 1.84 34.92
N SER A 480 -48.56 1.72 33.85
CA SER A 480 -48.12 1.57 32.45
C SER A 480 -47.77 2.92 31.76
N PRO A 481 -47.36 2.94 30.47
CA PRO A 481 -46.16 3.65 30.07
C PRO A 481 -46.39 5.14 29.74
N THR A 482 -45.43 5.98 30.15
CA THR A 482 -45.21 7.28 29.50
C THR A 482 -44.13 7.08 28.42
N THR A 483 -44.45 7.46 27.18
CA THR A 483 -43.51 7.45 26.05
C THR A 483 -42.38 8.45 26.27
N THR A 484 -41.31 8.01 26.91
CA THR A 484 -40.06 8.76 26.98
C THR A 484 -39.30 8.55 25.68
N THR A 485 -39.30 9.56 24.81
CA THR A 485 -38.49 9.57 23.59
C THR A 485 -37.01 9.58 23.99
N THR A 486 -36.35 8.42 23.96
CA THR A 486 -34.90 8.33 24.15
C THR A 486 -34.22 9.10 23.03
N THR A 487 -33.70 10.28 23.34
CA THR A 487 -32.81 11.01 22.44
C THR A 487 -31.49 10.26 22.35
N THR A 488 -31.35 9.43 21.32
CA THR A 488 -30.07 8.86 20.89
C THR A 488 -29.03 9.98 20.76
N PRO A 489 -27.77 9.78 21.20
CA PRO A 489 -26.71 10.74 20.91
C PRO A 489 -26.60 10.91 19.39
N THR A 490 -26.71 12.15 18.91
CA THR A 490 -26.52 12.43 17.48
C THR A 490 -25.03 12.32 17.17
N GLU A 491 -24.60 11.19 16.62
CA GLU A 491 -23.31 11.10 15.97
C GLU A 491 -23.23 12.15 14.86
N THR A 492 -22.21 13.00 14.91
CA THR A 492 -21.91 13.95 13.83
C THR A 492 -21.32 13.18 12.66
N THR A 493 -22.18 12.54 11.87
CA THR A 493 -21.79 11.85 10.63
C THR A 493 -21.27 12.87 9.63
N THR A 494 -19.95 12.93 9.49
CA THR A 494 -19.31 13.70 8.42
C THR A 494 -19.64 13.00 7.11
N SER A 495 -20.53 13.57 6.29
CA SER A 495 -20.95 12.97 5.03
C SER A 495 -19.78 12.98 4.03
N VAL A 496 -19.08 11.85 3.94
CA VAL A 496 -18.02 11.65 2.94
C VAL A 496 -18.67 11.66 1.55
N PRO A 497 -18.27 12.55 0.62
CA PRO A 497 -18.81 12.54 -0.73
C PRO A 497 -18.41 11.24 -1.46
N PRO A 498 -19.25 10.73 -2.37
CA PRO A 498 -18.97 9.50 -3.10
C PRO A 498 -17.72 9.65 -3.99
N ILE A 499 -17.06 8.51 -4.26
CA ILE A 499 -15.87 8.47 -5.13
C ILE A 499 -16.23 9.05 -6.52
N PRO A 500 -15.51 10.07 -7.01
CA PRO A 500 -15.80 10.72 -8.29
C PRO A 500 -15.54 9.78 -9.48
N LYS A 501 -16.26 10.02 -10.58
CA LYS A 501 -16.20 9.16 -11.78
C LYS A 501 -15.16 9.60 -12.81
N SER A 502 -14.52 10.75 -12.61
CA SER A 502 -13.50 11.31 -13.49
C SER A 502 -12.44 12.07 -12.68
N PRO A 503 -11.15 12.06 -13.10
CA PRO A 503 -10.10 12.89 -12.50
C PRO A 503 -10.41 14.40 -12.52
N SER A 504 -11.22 14.87 -13.48
CA SER A 504 -11.68 16.26 -13.57
C SER A 504 -12.62 16.69 -12.43
N ASP A 505 -13.28 15.71 -11.80
CA ASP A 505 -14.31 15.94 -10.78
C ASP A 505 -13.71 15.89 -9.37
N MET A 506 -12.40 15.60 -9.27
CA MET A 506 -11.66 15.51 -8.02
C MET A 506 -11.26 16.90 -7.54
N ALA A 507 -12.03 17.44 -6.59
CA ALA A 507 -11.61 18.62 -5.83
C ALA A 507 -10.34 18.28 -5.03
N VAL A 508 -9.19 18.83 -5.46
CA VAL A 508 -7.89 18.51 -4.87
C VAL A 508 -7.84 18.90 -3.40
N ALA A 509 -7.27 18.06 -2.54
CA ALA A 509 -7.11 18.37 -1.13
C ALA A 509 -6.06 19.48 -0.90
N ASP A 510 -6.14 20.15 0.25
CA ASP A 510 -5.06 20.98 0.79
C ASP A 510 -4.35 20.21 1.92
N VAL A 511 -5.08 19.42 2.73
CA VAL A 511 -4.52 18.45 3.68
C VAL A 511 -5.12 17.07 3.48
N THR A 512 -4.30 16.03 3.49
CA THR A 512 -4.74 14.64 3.35
C THR A 512 -4.28 13.82 4.56
N VAL A 513 -5.15 13.00 5.14
CA VAL A 513 -4.77 11.98 6.14
C VAL A 513 -4.54 10.66 5.41
N LEU A 514 -3.35 10.07 5.53
CA LEU A 514 -2.98 8.84 4.81
C LEU A 514 -1.90 8.06 5.55
N ALA A 515 -1.61 6.83 5.09
CA ALA A 515 -0.52 6.00 5.60
C ALA A 515 0.65 5.94 4.60
N LEU A 516 1.74 6.64 4.87
CA LEU A 516 2.92 6.70 4.00
C LEU A 516 3.96 5.62 4.36
N PRO A 517 4.57 4.96 3.36
CA PRO A 517 5.52 3.88 3.57
C PRO A 517 6.84 4.40 4.13
N VAL A 518 7.42 3.66 5.08
CA VAL A 518 8.78 3.89 5.56
C VAL A 518 9.71 2.91 4.86
N GLY A 519 10.51 3.42 3.93
CA GLY A 519 11.32 2.60 3.04
C GLY A 519 12.33 1.70 3.76
N ALA A 520 12.64 0.55 3.15
CA ALA A 520 13.63 -0.39 3.69
C ALA A 520 14.99 0.28 3.95
N ASP A 521 15.37 1.18 3.04
CA ASP A 521 16.45 2.15 3.20
C ASP A 521 15.85 3.51 3.66
N PRO A 522 16.29 4.08 4.81
CA PRO A 522 15.70 5.31 5.35
C PRO A 522 15.83 6.53 4.42
N ILE A 523 16.95 6.66 3.70
CA ILE A 523 17.22 7.79 2.80
C ILE A 523 16.34 7.71 1.55
N ALA A 524 16.28 6.56 0.89
CA ALA A 524 15.44 6.35 -0.29
C ALA A 524 13.95 6.38 0.06
N GLY A 525 13.56 5.88 1.23
CA GLY A 525 12.20 6.03 1.76
C GLY A 525 11.82 7.50 1.92
N LEU A 526 12.68 8.29 2.60
CA LEU A 526 12.45 9.72 2.80
C LEU A 526 12.41 10.51 1.48
N ASP A 527 13.39 10.31 0.58
CA ASP A 527 13.43 10.95 -0.74
C ASP A 527 12.18 10.63 -1.58
N SER A 528 11.59 9.46 -1.40
CA SER A 528 10.35 9.10 -2.10
C SER A 528 9.14 9.95 -1.66
N VAL A 529 9.13 10.42 -0.41
CA VAL A 529 8.04 11.25 0.15
C VAL A 529 8.28 12.74 -0.06
N VAL A 530 9.49 13.23 0.25
CA VAL A 530 9.82 14.67 0.31
C VAL A 530 10.84 15.14 -0.74
N GLY A 531 11.37 14.23 -1.56
CA GLY A 531 12.34 14.55 -2.61
C GLY A 531 11.72 15.28 -3.81
N CYS A 532 12.51 16.14 -4.45
CA CYS A 532 12.09 16.99 -5.56
C CYS A 532 11.73 16.19 -6.84
N PRO A 533 10.61 16.53 -7.51
CA PRO A 533 10.30 16.01 -8.83
C PRO A 533 11.36 16.38 -9.89
N GLY A 534 11.80 15.37 -10.65
CA GLY A 534 12.48 15.56 -11.93
C GLY A 534 13.93 16.07 -11.86
N ARG A 535 14.88 15.15 -12.04
CA ARG A 535 16.07 15.47 -12.83
C ARG A 535 15.78 15.07 -14.27
N GLN A 536 15.90 16.00 -15.22
CA GLN A 536 16.14 15.60 -16.59
C GLN A 536 17.51 14.90 -16.61
N ALA A 537 17.57 13.66 -17.10
CA ALA A 537 18.85 13.07 -17.47
C ALA A 537 19.51 14.01 -18.49
N PRO A 538 20.81 14.36 -18.34
CA PRO A 538 21.45 15.30 -19.26
C PRO A 538 21.33 14.77 -20.70
N THR A 539 20.67 15.52 -21.57
CA THR A 539 20.77 15.26 -23.00
C THR A 539 22.23 15.40 -23.40
N THR A 540 22.78 14.39 -24.07
CA THR A 540 24.20 14.28 -24.42
C THR A 540 24.59 15.22 -25.56
N SER A 541 24.47 16.52 -25.31
CA SER A 541 25.17 17.57 -26.05
C SER A 541 26.55 17.73 -25.42
N GLY A 542 27.57 17.19 -26.09
CA GLY A 542 28.93 17.11 -25.54
C GLY A 542 29.61 18.47 -25.35
N VAL A 543 29.40 19.12 -24.20
CA VAL A 543 30.23 20.22 -23.68
C VAL A 543 30.42 20.03 -22.18
N SER A 544 31.66 19.89 -21.74
CA SER A 544 32.01 19.70 -20.33
C SER A 544 31.94 21.05 -19.57
N PRO A 545 31.23 21.16 -18.43
CA PRO A 545 31.29 22.37 -17.59
C PRO A 545 32.67 22.52 -16.96
N ALA A 546 33.32 23.66 -17.19
CA ALA A 546 34.62 23.95 -16.59
C ALA A 546 34.49 24.22 -15.08
N VAL A 547 35.28 23.50 -14.28
CA VAL A 547 35.43 23.77 -12.83
C VAL A 547 36.05 25.16 -12.63
N PRO A 548 35.49 26.05 -11.77
CA PRO A 548 36.15 27.31 -11.43
C PRO A 548 37.41 27.03 -10.62
N ARG A 549 38.58 27.24 -11.23
CA ARG A 549 39.85 27.22 -10.49
C ARG A 549 40.13 28.61 -9.93
N THR A 550 40.28 28.69 -8.61
CA THR A 550 40.66 29.90 -7.89
C THR A 550 42.01 30.41 -8.40
N THR A 551 42.07 31.70 -8.74
CA THR A 551 43.27 32.32 -9.34
C THR A 551 44.24 32.83 -8.28
N THR A 552 45.50 32.43 -8.39
CA THR A 552 46.65 33.15 -7.79
C THR A 552 47.73 33.31 -8.87
N ALA A 553 48.16 34.54 -9.14
CA ALA A 553 49.22 34.86 -10.12
C ALA A 553 50.63 34.59 -9.53
N THR A 554 51.79 34.60 -10.22
CA THR A 554 52.28 35.17 -11.50
C THR A 554 53.52 34.32 -11.93
N ALA A 555 53.88 34.05 -13.20
CA ALA A 555 54.74 34.86 -14.09
C ALA A 555 55.16 34.06 -15.37
N PRO A 556 55.69 34.68 -16.45
CA PRO A 556 55.76 34.04 -17.80
C PRO A 556 57.16 33.87 -18.44
N ALA A 557 57.28 32.89 -19.37
CA ALA A 557 58.23 32.76 -20.52
C ALA A 557 58.16 31.28 -21.05
N THR A 558 58.35 30.87 -22.32
CA THR A 558 58.63 31.52 -23.63
C THR A 558 58.31 30.56 -24.81
N THR A 559 58.22 31.12 -26.04
CA THR A 559 58.52 30.52 -27.38
C THR A 559 57.67 29.38 -28.01
N SER A 560 57.02 29.76 -29.13
CA SER A 560 56.58 29.03 -30.34
C SER A 560 57.75 28.38 -31.16
N PRO A 561 57.60 27.86 -32.43
CA PRO A 561 56.40 27.71 -33.30
C PRO A 561 56.26 26.42 -34.19
N GLU A 562 55.14 26.38 -34.93
CA GLU A 562 54.96 25.97 -36.35
C GLU A 562 54.69 24.51 -36.86
N SER A 563 54.07 24.50 -38.05
CA SER A 563 53.30 23.45 -38.77
C SER A 563 54.14 22.83 -39.93
N PRO A 564 53.65 22.21 -41.05
CA PRO A 564 52.29 21.97 -41.60
C PRO A 564 52.01 20.52 -42.16
N PRO A 565 50.85 20.22 -42.79
CA PRO A 565 50.47 18.89 -43.27
C PRO A 565 50.49 18.71 -44.81
N THR A 566 50.25 17.48 -45.31
CA THR A 566 50.09 17.15 -46.75
C THR A 566 48.94 16.17 -47.05
N THR A 567 48.40 16.26 -48.26
CA THR A 567 47.21 15.56 -48.81
C THR A 567 47.52 14.87 -50.15
N THR A 568 46.74 13.85 -50.55
CA THR A 568 46.28 13.50 -51.96
C THR A 568 45.60 12.10 -51.97
N ASN A 569 44.36 11.92 -52.49
CA ASN A 569 43.91 11.52 -53.86
C ASN A 569 44.31 10.08 -54.33
N ALA A 570 43.54 9.30 -55.14
CA ALA A 570 42.09 9.22 -55.48
C ALA A 570 41.78 7.98 -56.39
N ALA A 571 40.59 7.32 -56.24
CA ALA A 571 39.72 6.62 -57.27
C ALA A 571 40.28 5.52 -58.26
N PRO A 572 39.46 4.76 -59.05
CA PRO A 572 38.03 4.29 -58.97
C PRO A 572 37.77 2.78 -59.36
N THR A 573 36.49 2.41 -59.66
CA THR A 573 35.94 1.18 -60.34
C THR A 573 35.94 -0.18 -59.58
N SER A 574 34.96 -1.10 -59.70
CA SER A 574 33.66 -1.19 -60.44
C SER A 574 32.68 -2.24 -59.83
N THR A 575 31.37 -2.11 -60.04
CA THR A 575 30.26 -3.01 -59.57
C THR A 575 30.20 -4.37 -60.31
N PRO A 576 29.57 -5.46 -59.76
CA PRO A 576 28.09 -5.62 -59.85
C PRO A 576 27.34 -6.41 -58.72
N GLN A 577 26.10 -5.97 -58.44
CA GLN A 577 24.86 -6.74 -58.15
C GLN A 577 24.71 -7.71 -56.94
N ALA A 578 23.91 -7.25 -55.96
CA ALA A 578 22.83 -7.90 -55.13
C ALA A 578 22.79 -9.45 -54.91
N PRO A 579 22.41 -9.94 -53.69
CA PRO A 579 21.07 -9.68 -53.14
C PRO A 579 20.97 -9.30 -51.65
N THR A 580 19.76 -8.85 -51.30
CA THR A 580 19.26 -8.28 -50.04
C THR A 580 19.43 -9.15 -48.78
N THR A 581 19.87 -8.52 -47.69
CA THR A 581 19.50 -8.88 -46.31
C THR A 581 18.99 -7.64 -45.57
N THR A 582 17.77 -7.72 -45.04
CA THR A 582 17.13 -6.62 -44.31
C THR A 582 17.67 -6.57 -42.88
N THR A 583 18.53 -5.59 -42.57
CA THR A 583 18.90 -5.28 -41.19
C THR A 583 17.70 -4.62 -40.49
N ALA A 584 17.34 -5.11 -39.31
CA ALA A 584 16.25 -4.57 -38.52
C ALA A 584 16.51 -3.10 -38.15
N ALA A 585 15.52 -2.24 -38.40
CA ALA A 585 15.54 -0.86 -37.91
C ALA A 585 15.34 -0.82 -36.38
N PRO A 586 15.96 0.11 -35.65
CA PRO A 586 15.62 0.33 -34.26
C PRO A 586 14.16 0.79 -34.16
N LEU A 587 13.42 0.25 -33.19
CA LEU A 587 12.07 0.73 -32.84
C LEU A 587 12.17 2.20 -32.41
N ALA A 588 11.72 3.09 -33.29
CA ALA A 588 11.68 4.53 -33.01
C ALA A 588 10.63 4.79 -31.92
N ALA A 589 11.09 5.22 -30.75
CA ALA A 589 10.22 5.75 -29.71
C ALA A 589 9.57 7.06 -30.22
N GLN A 590 8.32 6.97 -30.68
CA GLN A 590 7.49 8.15 -30.93
C GLN A 590 6.65 8.42 -29.67
N GLY A 591 6.93 9.56 -29.04
CA GLY A 591 6.33 9.95 -27.77
C GLY A 591 7.37 10.65 -26.89
N THR A 592 7.51 11.96 -27.07
CA THR A 592 8.10 12.82 -26.03
C THR A 592 7.26 12.69 -24.77
N PRO A 593 7.81 12.28 -23.62
CA PRO A 593 7.07 12.34 -22.37
C PRO A 593 6.80 13.81 -22.04
N GLU A 594 5.54 14.18 -21.87
CA GLU A 594 5.21 15.41 -21.16
C GLU A 594 5.81 15.34 -19.74
N ALA A 595 6.26 16.48 -19.22
CA ALA A 595 6.92 16.52 -17.93
C ALA A 595 5.96 16.05 -16.84
N SER A 596 6.35 15.01 -16.09
CA SER A 596 5.54 14.45 -15.00
C SER A 596 5.39 15.49 -13.88
N GLU A 597 4.23 16.12 -13.82
CA GLU A 597 3.87 17.10 -12.78
C GLU A 597 3.59 16.38 -11.44
N ALA A 598 4.29 16.80 -10.39
CA ALA A 598 4.21 16.30 -9.01
C ALA A 598 4.58 14.81 -8.77
N LEU A 599 5.89 14.53 -8.77
CA LEU A 599 6.49 13.24 -8.34
C LEU A 599 6.75 13.12 -6.81
N SER A 600 6.38 14.13 -6.01
CA SER A 600 6.50 14.10 -4.54
C SER A 600 5.11 14.17 -3.92
N VAL A 601 4.90 13.46 -2.80
CA VAL A 601 3.56 13.23 -2.24
C VAL A 601 2.82 14.52 -1.94
N THR A 602 3.53 15.60 -1.58
CA THR A 602 2.97 16.88 -1.12
C THR A 602 3.20 18.04 -2.09
N GLY A 603 3.87 17.80 -3.22
CA GLY A 603 4.44 18.86 -4.05
C GLY A 603 5.61 19.61 -3.38
N PHE A 604 6.07 19.17 -2.21
CA PHE A 604 7.24 19.77 -1.54
C PHE A 604 8.53 19.48 -2.31
N CYS A 605 9.42 20.47 -2.31
CA CYS A 605 10.79 20.37 -2.81
C CYS A 605 11.64 21.47 -2.15
N ASP A 606 12.75 21.09 -1.53
CA ASP A 606 13.78 21.99 -1.03
C ASP A 606 15.14 21.57 -1.63
N PRO A 607 15.80 22.40 -2.46
CA PRO A 607 17.05 22.02 -3.13
C PRO A 607 18.22 21.72 -2.18
N THR A 608 18.22 22.29 -0.98
CA THR A 608 19.28 22.05 0.02
C THR A 608 19.08 20.68 0.66
N LEU A 609 17.83 20.36 1.04
CA LEU A 609 17.45 19.05 1.53
C LEU A 609 17.72 17.97 0.48
N GLN A 610 17.34 18.24 -0.78
CA GLN A 610 17.58 17.32 -1.89
C GLN A 610 19.07 17.03 -2.07
N SER A 611 19.94 18.04 -2.02
CA SER A 611 21.39 17.86 -2.11
C SER A 611 21.96 16.95 -1.01
N ILE A 612 21.38 16.98 0.19
CA ILE A 612 21.78 16.12 1.32
C ILE A 612 21.32 14.68 1.09
N LEU A 613 20.04 14.46 0.72
CA LEU A 613 19.52 13.14 0.36
C LEU A 613 20.27 12.54 -0.84
N ASP A 614 20.66 13.39 -1.80
CA ASP A 614 21.45 13.01 -2.97
C ASP A 614 22.87 12.59 -2.63
N GLY A 615 23.48 13.23 -1.64
CA GLY A 615 24.79 12.85 -1.09
C GLY A 615 24.71 11.55 -0.28
N ALA A 616 23.67 11.38 0.52
CA ALA A 616 23.46 10.19 1.34
C ALA A 616 23.16 8.94 0.51
N SER A 617 22.22 9.04 -0.44
CA SER A 617 21.87 7.94 -1.37
C SER A 617 23.01 7.48 -2.27
N SER A 618 24.07 8.30 -2.41
CA SER A 618 25.32 7.93 -3.10
C SER A 618 26.45 7.47 -2.19
N GLY A 619 26.26 7.47 -0.87
CA GLY A 619 27.29 7.16 0.13
C GLY A 619 28.40 8.21 0.24
N SER A 620 28.17 9.44 -0.25
CA SER A 620 29.11 10.56 -0.13
C SER A 620 28.87 11.43 1.12
N ILE A 621 27.68 11.32 1.71
CA ILE A 621 27.34 11.76 3.05
C ILE A 621 26.92 10.50 3.83
N ASP A 622 27.33 10.41 5.09
CA ASP A 622 26.91 9.35 6.00
C ASP A 622 25.41 9.45 6.36
N GLU A 623 24.73 8.32 6.59
CA GLU A 623 23.28 8.27 6.80
C GLU A 623 22.84 9.04 8.06
N ASP A 624 23.45 8.74 9.21
CA ASP A 624 23.16 9.42 10.48
C ASP A 624 23.41 10.94 10.35
N THR A 625 24.50 11.31 9.69
CA THR A 625 24.86 12.71 9.40
C THR A 625 23.81 13.40 8.51
N ALA A 626 23.32 12.72 7.48
CA ALA A 626 22.28 13.25 6.59
C ALA A 626 20.94 13.41 7.32
N LEU A 627 20.51 12.38 8.05
CA LEU A 627 19.27 12.40 8.83
C LEU A 627 19.29 13.50 9.91
N ALA A 628 20.41 13.68 10.62
CA ALA A 628 20.58 14.75 11.59
C ALA A 628 20.45 16.17 11.00
N LEU A 629 20.68 16.33 9.69
CA LEU A 629 20.49 17.60 8.98
C LEU A 629 19.06 17.75 8.43
N VAL A 630 18.51 16.73 7.77
CA VAL A 630 17.21 16.85 7.08
C VAL A 630 16.00 16.75 8.02
N GLU A 631 16.05 15.94 9.08
CA GLU A 631 14.92 15.77 10.00
C GLU A 631 14.52 17.11 10.67
N PRO A 632 15.44 17.93 11.21
CA PRO A 632 15.09 19.26 11.71
C PRO A 632 14.62 20.24 10.63
N MET A 633 15.05 20.08 9.37
CA MET A 633 14.54 20.90 8.26
C MET A 633 13.06 20.56 7.98
N LEU A 634 12.72 19.27 7.94
CA LEU A 634 11.36 18.80 7.71
C LEU A 634 10.41 19.18 8.86
N TRP A 635 10.83 19.03 10.11
CA TRP A 635 10.03 19.48 11.26
C TRP A 635 9.70 20.98 11.19
N ARG A 636 10.64 21.82 10.76
CA ARG A 636 10.41 23.26 10.58
C ARG A 636 9.59 23.59 9.34
N ALA A 637 9.73 22.83 8.24
CA ALA A 637 9.02 23.08 6.97
C ALA A 637 7.58 22.52 6.97
N ALA A 638 7.32 21.51 7.79
CA ALA A 638 6.06 20.77 7.95
C ALA A 638 5.33 20.45 6.62
N PRO A 639 5.98 19.76 5.64
CA PRO A 639 5.31 19.25 4.45
C PRO A 639 4.41 18.05 4.79
N VAL A 640 4.83 17.23 5.76
CA VAL A 640 4.02 16.19 6.39
C VAL A 640 4.12 16.33 7.92
N VAL A 641 3.17 15.74 8.63
CA VAL A 641 3.15 15.64 10.10
C VAL A 641 2.89 14.17 10.47
N PRO A 642 3.94 13.41 10.82
CA PRO A 642 3.81 12.03 11.27
C PRO A 642 3.04 11.97 12.59
N LEU A 643 2.08 11.06 12.72
CA LEU A 643 1.28 10.88 13.93
C LEU A 643 1.79 9.65 14.70
N PHE A 644 1.59 8.46 14.12
CA PHE A 644 1.94 7.17 14.70
C PHE A 644 2.24 6.14 13.61
N GLN A 645 2.94 5.08 13.96
CA GLN A 645 3.10 3.93 13.07
C GLN A 645 1.81 3.12 13.02
N ALA A 646 1.36 2.78 11.82
CA ALA A 646 0.25 1.84 11.66
C ALA A 646 0.63 0.48 12.27
N ALA A 647 -0.34 -0.21 12.87
CA ALA A 647 -0.14 -1.53 13.42
C ALA A 647 -1.44 -2.35 13.36
N THR A 648 -1.27 -3.66 13.23
CA THR A 648 -2.34 -4.65 13.24
C THR A 648 -2.16 -5.61 14.41
N THR A 649 -3.21 -6.35 14.74
CA THR A 649 -3.16 -7.50 15.66
C THR A 649 -3.25 -8.78 14.85
N LEU A 650 -2.24 -9.64 15.02
CA LEU A 650 -2.18 -11.00 14.50
C LEU A 650 -2.66 -11.97 15.58
N VAL A 651 -3.64 -12.80 15.24
CA VAL A 651 -4.17 -13.86 16.12
C VAL A 651 -4.03 -15.20 15.43
N ALA A 652 -3.48 -16.20 16.13
CA ALA A 652 -3.36 -17.58 15.64
C ALA A 652 -3.28 -18.55 16.82
N PRO A 653 -3.58 -19.85 16.64
CA PRO A 653 -3.33 -20.86 17.66
C PRO A 653 -1.86 -20.89 18.10
N GLU A 654 -1.59 -21.05 19.39
CA GLU A 654 -0.21 -21.11 19.93
C GLU A 654 0.61 -22.26 19.31
N ALA A 655 -0.05 -23.34 18.91
CA ALA A 655 0.56 -24.47 18.21
C ALA A 655 1.02 -24.14 16.77
N ARG A 656 0.57 -23.03 16.18
CA ARG A 656 1.01 -22.54 14.87
C ARG A 656 2.29 -21.71 15.00
N THR A 657 3.41 -22.40 15.17
CA THR A 657 4.75 -21.79 15.24
C THR A 657 5.24 -21.21 13.90
N ASP A 658 4.55 -21.53 12.80
CA ASP A 658 4.76 -20.99 11.46
C ASP A 658 4.15 -19.59 11.27
N VAL A 659 3.16 -19.21 12.09
CA VAL A 659 2.56 -17.88 12.13
C VAL A 659 3.33 -17.02 13.13
N VAL A 660 4.13 -16.07 12.64
CA VAL A 660 5.03 -15.24 13.47
C VAL A 660 4.87 -13.75 13.18
N VAL A 661 5.30 -12.90 14.13
CA VAL A 661 5.53 -11.48 13.83
C VAL A 661 6.73 -11.43 12.87
N PRO A 662 6.56 -10.91 11.66
CA PRO A 662 7.60 -10.95 10.64
C PRO A 662 8.60 -9.79 10.82
N PRO A 663 9.72 -9.80 10.10
CA PRO A 663 10.58 -8.63 9.95
C PRO A 663 9.81 -7.42 9.38
N PHE A 664 10.35 -6.23 9.61
CA PHE A 664 9.76 -4.97 9.20
C PHE A 664 9.40 -4.94 7.69
N GLY A 665 8.14 -4.61 7.39
CA GLY A 665 7.63 -4.50 6.01
C GLY A 665 7.21 -5.81 5.34
N VAL A 666 7.42 -6.96 5.98
CA VAL A 666 7.01 -8.27 5.46
C VAL A 666 5.61 -8.63 5.98
N SER A 667 4.80 -9.34 5.18
CA SER A 667 3.50 -9.87 5.65
C SER A 667 3.71 -11.06 6.60
N PRO A 668 2.93 -11.20 7.70
CA PRO A 668 2.95 -12.39 8.55
C PRO A 668 2.65 -13.69 7.78
N PHE A 669 1.93 -13.57 6.66
CA PHE A 669 1.50 -14.66 5.79
C PHE A 669 2.43 -14.86 4.58
N ALA A 670 3.54 -14.13 4.47
CA ALA A 670 4.47 -14.22 3.33
C ALA A 670 5.15 -15.60 3.17
N SER A 671 5.10 -16.45 4.22
CA SER A 671 5.60 -17.83 4.22
C SER A 671 4.50 -18.89 4.13
N ALA A 672 3.24 -18.50 3.87
CA ALA A 672 2.09 -19.40 3.80
C ALA A 672 2.13 -20.38 2.61
N ASP A 673 3.12 -20.26 1.72
CA ASP A 673 3.52 -21.31 0.79
C ASP A 673 4.01 -22.57 1.51
N ARG A 674 4.52 -22.48 2.75
CA ARG A 674 5.16 -23.61 3.46
C ARG A 674 4.30 -24.19 4.58
N TRP A 675 3.12 -23.63 4.78
CA TRP A 675 2.30 -23.89 5.95
C TRP A 675 1.45 -25.15 5.76
N ALA A 676 1.43 -26.00 6.80
CA ALA A 676 0.56 -27.18 6.80
C ALA A 676 -0.91 -26.75 6.96
N PRO A 677 -1.85 -27.34 6.20
CA PRO A 677 -3.28 -27.21 6.47
C PRO A 677 -3.61 -27.83 7.84
N PRO A 678 -4.68 -27.38 8.53
CA PRO A 678 -5.14 -28.06 9.74
C PRO A 678 -5.51 -29.52 9.46
N ALA A 679 -5.27 -30.40 10.43
CA ALA A 679 -5.64 -31.82 10.31
C ALA A 679 -7.15 -31.97 10.11
N ARG A 680 -7.57 -32.83 9.17
CA ARG A 680 -8.99 -33.06 8.90
C ARG A 680 -9.67 -33.67 10.14
N GLN A 681 -10.70 -32.98 10.65
CA GLN A 681 -11.62 -33.51 11.66
C GLN A 681 -12.29 -34.77 11.09
N GLY A 682 -11.81 -35.94 11.51
CA GLY A 682 -12.20 -37.24 10.96
C GLY A 682 -11.06 -38.27 10.93
N GLN A 683 -9.80 -37.87 10.80
CA GLN A 683 -8.67 -38.84 10.82
C GLN A 683 -8.24 -39.24 12.25
N ALA A 684 -8.48 -38.40 13.26
CA ALA A 684 -8.11 -38.70 14.65
C ALA A 684 -8.85 -39.90 15.29
N ASN A 685 -9.93 -40.39 14.67
CA ASN A 685 -10.68 -41.56 15.15
C ASN A 685 -10.31 -42.87 14.42
N GLY A 686 -9.38 -42.84 13.46
CA GLY A 686 -8.97 -44.03 12.69
C GLY A 686 -7.90 -44.88 13.37
N ASP A 687 -6.93 -44.23 14.02
CA ASP A 687 -5.69 -44.89 14.48
C ASP A 687 -5.76 -45.44 15.93
N ALA A 688 -6.95 -45.45 16.52
CA ALA A 688 -7.20 -45.96 17.89
C ALA A 688 -7.73 -47.40 17.92
N ASN A 689 -7.84 -48.08 16.77
CA ASN A 689 -8.43 -49.42 16.66
C ASN A 689 -7.73 -50.28 15.59
N ASN A 690 -6.44 -50.59 15.80
CA ASN A 690 -5.76 -51.75 15.20
C ASN A 690 -4.59 -52.22 16.08
#